data_AF-A0A0Q8PXU5-F1
#
_entry.id   AF-A0A0Q8PXU5-F1
#
_cell.length_a   1.000
_cell.length_b   1.000
_cell.length_c   1.000
_cell.angle_alpha   90.00
_cell.angle_beta   90.00
_cell.angle_gamma   90.00
#
_symmetry.space_group_name_H-M   'P 1'
#
loop_
_entity.id
_entity.type
_entity.pdbx_description
1 polymer ?
#
loop_
_entity_poly.entity_id
_entity_poly.type
_entity_poly.pdbx_seq_one_letter_code
_entity_poly.pdbx_strand_id
1 'polypeptide(L)'
;MRASEDPKDDLTVTPPKTWAAGVPGVRHAMEYSLAQAGPRRTALTLLSLNQTEGIDCPGCAWPDPQHRHKNEYCENGAKHVSDEATTRRVTREFFAEHSVAELDARSDLWLNQQGRLTEPMVKRPGATHYEPIGWDDALGLVADGLNALDSPDEAMFYTSGRLANEAAFLLQLFSRAYGTNNLPDCSNMCHESSGSGLGETLGIGKGTVSLDDIHHSDLVFVVGQNPGTNHPRMLSALEETKANGGRVIAVNPLPEAGLMRFKNPQKPRGVIGKGTVIADQFLKIRPGGDLALFQMLNRLLLDAEDAAPGEVLDHDYIAAHTTGYDEFADHARTITWEHVLEATGLSRSEIEAVHRQVLASGSVIVCWAMGLTQHKHGVPTIREIVNFLLLRGNLGRPGAGVCPVRGHSNVQGDRTMGIWERVPEVFLDALAAEFDFEPPRHHGVDSVAGVRAMRDGKASVFMGVAGNFVRAMSDSDVTEAALRSCSLTVQISTKLNRSHTVCGETALILPTLGRSDRDVQAAGEQFVTVEDSMSEVHQSRGRLTPASPHLLSEVAIISRLARRTLGEGGAIPWEDFEQDYALVRDRIARVVPGFEDFNERVAVPGGFRLPNPVNSGVFPTPSGKAVFTSNDRTWLETPPGHLVLQSLRSHDQWNTIPYAMDDRYRGIHDARRIVMVNPADLADLGIEDQSLVDIVSIWTDGTERRAEGFRVVGYPAARGSAASYYPETNVLVPLDSVAEISNTPTSKGVIVRLEPRAEP
;
A
#
# COMPACT_ATOMS: atom_id res chain seq x y z
N MET A 1 -0.81 -6.14 33.75
CA MET A 1 -1.53 -4.91 33.38
C MET A 1 -2.80 -5.38 32.68
N ARG A 2 -3.99 -5.02 33.18
CA ARG A 2 -5.29 -5.53 32.69
C ARG A 2 -5.47 -5.23 31.19
N ALA A 3 -6.22 -6.07 30.48
CA ALA A 3 -6.68 -5.78 29.12
C ALA A 3 -7.22 -4.35 29.07
N SER A 4 -6.71 -3.52 28.16
CA SER A 4 -7.21 -2.15 27.99
C SER A 4 -8.70 -2.23 27.63
N GLU A 5 -9.50 -1.36 28.25
CA GLU A 5 -10.86 -1.12 27.77
C GLU A 5 -10.81 -0.64 26.32
N ASP A 6 -11.89 -0.84 25.57
CA ASP A 6 -12.01 -0.34 24.21
C ASP A 6 -11.86 1.20 24.22
N PRO A 7 -11.02 1.80 23.35
CA PRO A 7 -10.95 3.26 23.21
C PRO A 7 -12.34 3.87 23.01
N LYS A 8 -12.56 5.01 23.66
CA LYS A 8 -13.71 5.89 23.41
C LYS A 8 -13.21 7.11 22.65
N ASP A 9 -13.99 7.56 21.67
CA ASP A 9 -13.70 8.82 20.97
C ASP A 9 -13.99 10.00 21.93
N ASP A 10 -12.92 10.68 22.36
CA ASP A 10 -12.95 11.88 23.23
C ASP A 10 -12.14 13.01 22.57
N LEU A 11 -12.70 13.54 21.48
CA LEU A 11 -11.98 14.43 20.56
C LEU A 11 -11.45 15.68 21.25
N THR A 12 -10.13 15.87 21.17
CA THR A 12 -9.49 17.17 21.39
C THR A 12 -8.78 17.62 20.11
N VAL A 13 -8.99 18.87 19.70
CA VAL A 13 -8.39 19.44 18.48
C VAL A 13 -7.37 20.52 18.84
N THR A 14 -6.22 20.47 18.17
CA THR A 14 -5.16 21.48 18.22
C THR A 14 -4.75 21.89 16.81
N PRO A 15 -4.09 23.04 16.61
CA PRO A 15 -3.64 23.44 15.28
C PRO A 15 -2.68 22.41 14.64
N PRO A 16 -2.78 22.17 13.32
CA PRO A 16 -1.89 21.24 12.61
C PRO A 16 -0.42 21.61 12.76
N LYS A 17 0.45 20.60 12.83
CA LYS A 17 1.90 20.82 12.90
C LYS A 17 2.43 21.28 11.55
N THR A 18 3.41 22.18 11.61
CA THR A 18 4.12 22.69 10.43
C THR A 18 5.46 21.99 10.19
N TRP A 19 5.70 20.86 10.87
CA TRP A 19 6.92 20.07 10.76
C TRP A 19 6.72 18.63 11.25
N ALA A 20 7.48 17.69 10.68
CA ALA A 20 7.47 16.27 11.03
C ALA A 20 8.75 15.80 11.74
N ALA A 21 8.65 14.66 12.46
CA ALA A 21 9.67 13.94 13.22
C ALA A 21 10.12 14.62 14.54
N GLY A 22 11.42 14.84 14.73
CA GLY A 22 12.04 15.45 15.92
C GLY A 22 11.98 14.62 17.22
N VAL A 23 12.45 15.23 18.32
CA VAL A 23 12.57 14.61 19.66
C VAL A 23 11.26 13.98 20.17
N PRO A 24 10.08 14.59 20.01
CA PRO A 24 8.82 13.96 20.42
C PRO A 24 8.56 12.62 19.70
N GLY A 25 8.86 12.52 18.40
CA GLY A 25 8.68 11.27 17.66
C GLY A 25 9.56 10.13 18.18
N VAL A 26 10.81 10.43 18.57
CA VAL A 26 11.72 9.45 19.19
C VAL A 26 11.19 8.99 20.55
N ARG A 27 10.71 9.93 21.36
CA ARG A 27 10.16 9.62 22.69
C ARG A 27 8.94 8.69 22.59
N HIS A 28 7.97 9.01 21.74
CA HIS A 28 6.75 8.21 21.59
C HIS A 28 7.04 6.82 21.01
N ALA A 29 7.94 6.72 20.03
CA ALA A 29 8.40 5.44 19.52
C ALA A 29 8.97 4.56 20.65
N MET A 30 9.83 5.12 21.50
CA MET A 30 10.44 4.38 22.61
C MET A 30 9.43 3.99 23.69
N GLU A 31 8.55 4.92 24.09
CA GLU A 31 7.47 4.65 25.07
C GLU A 31 6.58 3.50 24.61
N TYR A 32 6.12 3.53 23.35
CA TYR A 32 5.32 2.47 22.76
C TYR A 32 6.08 1.15 22.68
N SER A 33 7.35 1.19 22.22
CA SER A 33 8.19 -0.01 22.07
C SER A 33 8.39 -0.73 23.40
N LEU A 34 8.72 0.03 24.44
CA LEU A 34 8.88 -0.50 25.80
C LEU A 34 7.58 -1.09 26.34
N ALA A 35 6.43 -0.45 26.08
CA ALA A 35 5.12 -0.92 26.50
C ALA A 35 4.68 -2.23 25.80
N GLN A 36 5.09 -2.44 24.54
CA GLN A 36 4.75 -3.65 23.79
C GLN A 36 5.76 -4.78 24.03
N ALA A 37 7.04 -4.54 23.77
CA ALA A 37 8.06 -5.59 23.70
C ALA A 37 8.90 -5.72 24.98
N GLY A 38 8.84 -4.74 25.89
CA GLY A 38 9.72 -4.65 27.05
C GLY A 38 11.18 -4.32 26.68
N PRO A 39 12.06 -4.05 27.67
CA PRO A 39 13.38 -3.46 27.40
C PRO A 39 14.30 -4.33 26.52
N ARG A 40 14.38 -5.63 26.80
CA ARG A 40 15.30 -6.53 26.08
C ARG A 40 14.90 -6.72 24.62
N ARG A 41 13.63 -7.02 24.33
CA ARG A 41 13.16 -7.22 22.94
C ARG A 41 13.15 -5.89 22.18
N THR A 42 12.83 -4.78 22.84
CA THR A 42 12.95 -3.43 22.24
C THR A 42 14.38 -3.15 21.77
N ALA A 43 15.38 -3.37 22.63
CA ALA A 43 16.77 -3.15 22.25
C ALA A 43 17.20 -4.05 21.08
N LEU A 44 16.84 -5.34 21.12
CA LEU A 44 17.21 -6.30 20.07
C LEU A 44 16.54 -5.97 18.72
N THR A 45 15.25 -5.63 18.72
CA THR A 45 14.50 -5.30 17.50
C THR A 45 14.91 -3.98 16.90
N LEU A 46 14.99 -2.91 17.69
CA LEU A 46 15.33 -1.59 17.16
C LEU A 46 16.79 -1.51 16.67
N LEU A 47 17.73 -2.25 17.29
CA LEU A 47 19.12 -2.29 16.80
C LEU A 47 19.31 -3.17 15.56
N SER A 48 18.37 -4.08 15.26
CA SER A 48 18.42 -4.94 14.07
C SER A 48 17.54 -4.41 12.93
N LEU A 49 16.64 -3.48 13.17
CA LEU A 49 15.71 -2.96 12.17
C LEU A 49 16.46 -2.25 11.02
N ASN A 50 16.13 -2.65 9.80
CA ASN A 50 16.71 -2.19 8.53
C ASN A 50 18.23 -2.28 8.47
N GLN A 51 18.85 -3.22 9.19
CA GLN A 51 20.29 -3.51 9.08
C GLN A 51 20.54 -4.67 8.11
N THR A 52 21.73 -4.76 7.52
CA THR A 52 22.06 -5.74 6.47
C THR A 52 21.86 -7.20 6.90
N GLU A 53 22.19 -7.53 8.15
CA GLU A 53 21.96 -8.87 8.74
C GLU A 53 20.78 -8.87 9.73
N GLY A 54 19.89 -7.89 9.58
CA GLY A 54 18.83 -7.56 10.50
C GLY A 54 17.44 -7.90 9.96
N ILE A 55 16.45 -7.20 10.50
CA ILE A 55 15.04 -7.36 10.14
C ILE A 55 14.69 -6.21 9.20
N ASP A 56 14.17 -6.51 8.01
CA ASP A 56 13.55 -5.49 7.17
C ASP A 56 12.22 -5.05 7.79
N CYS A 57 11.97 -3.74 7.84
CA CYS A 57 10.74 -3.20 8.41
C CYS A 57 9.50 -3.77 7.70
N PRO A 58 8.63 -4.52 8.40
CA PRO A 58 7.47 -5.13 7.75
C PRO A 58 6.44 -4.11 7.23
N GLY A 59 6.62 -2.83 7.57
CA GLY A 59 5.61 -1.81 7.34
C GLY A 59 5.80 -0.91 6.12
N CYS A 60 6.99 -0.82 5.51
CA CYS A 60 7.24 0.19 4.49
C CYS A 60 8.27 -0.30 3.45
N ALA A 61 7.95 -0.16 2.16
CA ALA A 61 8.85 -0.52 1.05
C ALA A 61 9.80 0.64 0.65
N TRP A 62 10.17 1.50 1.59
CA TRP A 62 11.15 2.55 1.31
C TRP A 62 12.57 1.98 1.38
N PRO A 63 13.42 2.22 0.36
CA PRO A 63 14.73 1.59 0.24
C PRO A 63 15.67 1.93 1.38
N ASP A 64 16.59 1.00 1.66
CA ASP A 64 17.70 1.20 2.56
C ASP A 64 18.90 1.85 1.85
N PRO A 65 19.54 2.89 2.43
CA PRO A 65 20.75 3.43 1.86
C PRO A 65 21.90 2.40 1.94
N GLN A 66 22.87 2.50 1.03
CA GLN A 66 24.08 1.66 1.08
C GLN A 66 24.83 1.83 2.41
N HIS A 67 24.92 3.07 2.90
CA HIS A 67 25.44 3.39 4.22
C HIS A 67 24.31 3.56 5.23
N ARG A 68 24.11 2.54 6.07
CA ARG A 68 23.00 2.47 7.03
C ARG A 68 23.39 3.06 8.38
N HIS A 69 22.56 3.98 8.90
CA HIS A 69 22.74 4.46 10.26
C HIS A 69 22.29 3.40 11.27
N LYS A 70 22.82 3.43 12.50
CA LYS A 70 22.39 2.49 13.57
C LYS A 70 20.90 2.60 13.95
N ASN A 71 20.29 3.72 13.59
CA ASN A 71 18.87 4.02 13.81
C ASN A 71 18.16 4.23 12.46
N GLU A 72 18.31 3.29 11.53
CA GLU A 72 17.74 3.36 10.19
C GLU A 72 16.23 3.07 10.16
N TYR A 73 15.46 3.68 11.06
CA TYR A 73 14.03 3.48 11.17
C TYR A 73 13.30 4.77 11.55
N CYS A 74 12.02 4.84 11.16
CA CYS A 74 11.13 5.92 11.55
C CYS A 74 10.28 5.53 12.78
N GLU A 75 9.58 6.51 13.36
CA GLU A 75 8.65 6.30 14.49
C GLU A 75 7.65 5.17 14.20
N ASN A 76 7.03 5.17 13.01
CA ASN A 76 6.05 4.16 12.64
C ASN A 76 6.67 2.78 12.39
N GLY A 77 7.90 2.71 11.87
CA GLY A 77 8.64 1.45 11.73
C GLY A 77 8.95 0.83 13.10
N ALA A 78 9.36 1.66 14.07
CA ALA A 78 9.60 1.23 15.45
C ALA A 78 8.31 0.73 16.14
N LYS A 79 7.19 1.46 15.99
CA LYS A 79 5.88 1.02 16.48
C LYS A 79 5.47 -0.32 15.86
N HIS A 80 5.66 -0.48 14.56
CA HIS A 80 5.30 -1.69 13.83
C HIS A 80 6.05 -2.94 14.30
N VAL A 81 7.38 -2.88 14.33
CA VAL A 81 8.18 -4.02 14.77
C VAL A 81 7.90 -4.34 16.24
N SER A 82 7.63 -3.32 17.06
CA SER A 82 7.32 -3.51 18.47
C SER A 82 5.95 -4.13 18.71
N ASP A 83 4.96 -3.75 17.90
CA ASP A 83 3.61 -4.31 17.94
C ASP A 83 3.61 -5.81 17.61
N GLU A 84 4.44 -6.24 16.64
CA GLU A 84 4.68 -7.66 16.33
C GLU A 84 5.54 -8.36 17.41
N ALA A 85 6.54 -7.66 17.95
CA ALA A 85 7.45 -8.16 18.97
C ALA A 85 6.85 -8.19 20.39
N THR A 86 5.57 -7.86 20.53
CA THR A 86 4.86 -7.77 21.80
C THR A 86 5.00 -9.03 22.66
N THR A 87 5.01 -8.87 23.98
CA THR A 87 5.06 -9.98 24.94
C THR A 87 3.69 -10.58 25.26
N ARG A 88 2.61 -9.93 24.81
CA ARG A 88 1.23 -10.39 25.01
C ARG A 88 0.90 -11.58 24.11
N ARG A 89 0.00 -12.46 24.56
CA ARG A 89 -0.36 -13.72 23.89
C ARG A 89 -1.86 -13.89 23.88
N VAL A 90 -2.38 -14.34 22.75
CA VAL A 90 -3.76 -14.77 22.54
C VAL A 90 -3.74 -16.30 22.53
N THR A 91 -4.21 -16.90 23.63
CA THR A 91 -4.17 -18.35 23.86
C THR A 91 -5.54 -19.01 23.66
N ARG A 92 -5.61 -20.34 23.72
CA ARG A 92 -6.89 -21.07 23.69
C ARG A 92 -7.87 -20.62 24.78
N GLU A 93 -7.39 -20.21 25.96
CA GLU A 93 -8.26 -19.71 27.05
C GLU A 93 -8.93 -18.39 26.68
N PHE A 94 -8.23 -17.50 25.97
CA PHE A 94 -8.81 -16.26 25.45
C PHE A 94 -9.99 -16.55 24.51
N PHE A 95 -9.84 -17.52 23.61
CA PHE A 95 -10.90 -17.92 22.68
C PHE A 95 -12.02 -18.71 23.34
N ALA A 96 -11.77 -19.35 24.48
CA ALA A 96 -12.82 -19.98 25.29
C ALA A 96 -13.63 -18.93 26.10
N GLU A 97 -13.02 -17.80 26.45
CA GLU A 97 -13.68 -16.68 27.16
C GLU A 97 -14.46 -15.75 26.23
N HIS A 98 -13.98 -15.54 25.00
CA HIS A 98 -14.54 -14.58 24.07
C HIS A 98 -15.19 -15.25 22.86
N SER A 99 -16.50 -15.06 22.72
CA SER A 99 -17.24 -15.45 21.53
C SER A 99 -16.86 -14.60 20.32
N VAL A 100 -17.08 -15.12 19.11
CA VAL A 100 -16.82 -14.38 17.88
C VAL A 100 -17.65 -13.10 17.81
N ALA A 101 -18.90 -13.11 18.30
CA ALA A 101 -19.75 -11.93 18.34
C ALA A 101 -19.23 -10.85 19.31
N GLU A 102 -18.69 -11.25 20.47
CA GLU A 102 -18.07 -10.30 21.40
C GLU A 102 -16.80 -9.69 20.82
N LEU A 103 -15.98 -10.48 20.12
CA LEU A 103 -14.79 -9.97 19.45
C LEU A 103 -15.15 -9.01 18.32
N ASP A 104 -16.22 -9.30 17.57
CA ASP A 104 -16.72 -8.43 16.50
C ASP A 104 -17.24 -7.08 17.03
N ALA A 105 -17.74 -7.03 18.26
CA ALA A 105 -18.15 -5.77 18.89
C ALA A 105 -16.97 -4.88 19.33
N ARG A 106 -15.72 -5.37 19.30
CA ARG A 106 -14.54 -4.62 19.76
C ARG A 106 -13.93 -3.77 18.65
N SER A 107 -13.23 -2.68 18.99
CA SER A 107 -12.48 -1.92 17.98
C SER A 107 -11.29 -2.70 17.41
N ASP A 108 -10.85 -2.29 16.21
CA ASP A 108 -9.66 -2.88 15.58
C ASP A 108 -8.38 -2.61 16.39
N LEU A 109 -8.32 -1.48 17.12
CA LEU A 109 -7.24 -1.19 18.06
C LEU A 109 -7.23 -2.22 19.19
N TRP A 110 -8.38 -2.49 19.79
CA TRP A 110 -8.50 -3.45 20.88
C TRP A 110 -8.12 -4.85 20.42
N LEU A 111 -8.63 -5.32 19.26
CA LEU A 111 -8.30 -6.63 18.70
C LEU A 111 -6.79 -6.81 18.53
N ASN A 112 -6.11 -5.83 17.93
CA ASN A 112 -4.66 -5.88 17.75
C ASN A 112 -3.89 -5.86 19.08
N GLN A 113 -4.40 -5.17 20.10
CA GLN A 113 -3.74 -5.04 21.40
C GLN A 113 -3.76 -6.32 22.26
N GLN A 114 -4.51 -7.36 21.88
CA GLN A 114 -4.57 -8.62 22.63
C GLN A 114 -3.27 -9.46 22.52
N GLY A 115 -2.46 -9.24 21.49
CA GLY A 115 -1.13 -9.83 21.36
C GLY A 115 -0.97 -10.81 20.22
N ARG A 116 0.06 -11.66 20.31
CA ARG A 116 0.40 -12.66 19.28
C ARG A 116 -0.47 -13.91 19.43
N LEU A 117 -1.01 -14.42 18.32
CA LEU A 117 -1.67 -15.72 18.25
C LEU A 117 -0.65 -16.83 18.54
N THR A 118 -1.05 -17.90 19.23
CA THR A 118 -0.10 -18.91 19.74
C THR A 118 -0.27 -20.32 19.19
N GLU A 119 -1.46 -20.72 18.76
CA GLU A 119 -1.74 -22.07 18.25
C GLU A 119 -2.95 -22.07 17.30
N PRO A 120 -3.09 -23.06 16.40
CA PRO A 120 -4.20 -23.09 15.44
C PRO A 120 -5.56 -23.20 16.13
N MET A 121 -6.52 -22.43 15.61
CA MET A 121 -7.88 -22.37 16.14
C MET A 121 -8.91 -22.60 15.04
N VAL A 122 -10.03 -23.24 15.37
CA VAL A 122 -11.15 -23.48 14.45
C VAL A 122 -12.48 -23.04 15.05
N LYS A 123 -13.34 -22.40 14.27
CA LYS A 123 -14.77 -22.25 14.53
C LYS A 123 -15.48 -23.21 13.59
N ARG A 124 -16.25 -24.14 14.16
CA ARG A 124 -17.06 -25.10 13.39
C ARG A 124 -18.45 -24.54 13.05
N PRO A 125 -19.18 -25.15 12.12
CA PRO A 125 -20.57 -24.77 11.86
C PRO A 125 -21.40 -24.69 13.13
N GLY A 126 -22.14 -23.59 13.31
CA GLY A 126 -22.99 -23.35 14.48
C GLY A 126 -22.25 -23.02 15.79
N ALA A 127 -20.91 -23.08 15.84
CA ALA A 127 -20.16 -22.73 17.04
C ALA A 127 -20.08 -21.21 17.24
N THR A 128 -20.11 -20.76 18.50
CA THR A 128 -20.01 -19.34 18.89
C THR A 128 -18.58 -18.92 19.25
N HIS A 129 -17.70 -19.88 19.51
CA HIS A 129 -16.31 -19.68 19.94
C HIS A 129 -15.36 -20.44 19.02
N TYR A 130 -14.09 -20.02 19.04
CA TYR A 130 -13.00 -20.78 18.45
C TYR A 130 -12.49 -21.84 19.45
N GLU A 131 -12.18 -23.03 18.96
CA GLU A 131 -11.57 -24.13 19.74
C GLU A 131 -10.18 -24.48 19.17
N PRO A 132 -9.23 -24.94 20.00
CA PRO A 132 -7.91 -25.32 19.51
C PRO A 132 -7.98 -26.55 18.60
N ILE A 133 -7.16 -26.56 17.55
CA ILE A 133 -7.06 -27.68 16.59
C ILE A 133 -5.58 -27.99 16.33
N GLY A 134 -5.25 -29.27 16.09
CA GLY A 134 -3.90 -29.67 15.71
C GLY A 134 -3.55 -29.19 14.29
N TRP A 135 -2.26 -28.97 13.99
CA TRP A 135 -1.83 -28.55 12.65
C TRP A 135 -2.26 -29.53 11.55
N ASP A 136 -2.13 -30.83 11.79
CA ASP A 136 -2.48 -31.83 10.79
C ASP A 136 -3.98 -31.84 10.47
N ASP A 137 -4.83 -31.72 11.49
CA ASP A 137 -6.28 -31.62 11.33
C ASP A 137 -6.70 -30.29 10.70
N ALA A 138 -6.03 -29.19 11.07
CA ALA A 138 -6.29 -27.87 10.51
C ALA A 138 -5.98 -27.82 9.02
N LEU A 139 -4.80 -28.30 8.61
CA LEU A 139 -4.40 -28.35 7.21
C LEU A 139 -5.23 -29.39 6.43
N GLY A 140 -5.62 -30.51 7.07
CA GLY A 140 -6.55 -31.48 6.50
C GLY A 140 -7.89 -30.85 6.18
N LEU A 141 -8.47 -30.09 7.11
CA LEU A 141 -9.74 -29.39 6.90
C LEU A 141 -9.68 -28.40 5.72
N VAL A 142 -8.57 -27.66 5.58
CA VAL A 142 -8.39 -26.76 4.41
C VAL A 142 -8.29 -27.55 3.11
N ALA A 143 -7.46 -28.60 3.08
CA ALA A 143 -7.29 -29.44 1.90
C ALA A 143 -8.60 -30.12 1.48
N ASP A 144 -9.36 -30.66 2.44
CA ASP A 144 -10.67 -31.28 2.21
C ASP A 144 -11.68 -30.25 1.68
N GLY A 145 -11.69 -29.02 2.25
CA GLY A 145 -12.54 -27.93 1.79
C GLY A 145 -12.23 -27.50 0.35
N LEU A 146 -10.95 -27.42 -0.02
CA LEU A 146 -10.52 -27.14 -1.39
C LEU A 146 -10.86 -28.29 -2.34
N ASN A 147 -10.62 -29.54 -1.96
CA ASN A 147 -10.86 -30.71 -2.80
C ASN A 147 -12.36 -31.05 -2.96
N ALA A 148 -13.23 -30.44 -2.15
CA ALA A 148 -14.69 -30.58 -2.24
C ALA A 148 -15.34 -29.58 -3.22
N LEU A 149 -14.59 -28.60 -3.76
CA LEU A 149 -15.11 -27.61 -4.69
C LEU A 149 -15.39 -28.22 -6.07
N ASP A 150 -16.48 -27.76 -6.71
CA ASP A 150 -16.81 -28.17 -8.09
C ASP A 150 -15.82 -27.58 -9.12
N SER A 151 -15.19 -26.45 -8.77
CA SER A 151 -14.15 -25.78 -9.56
C SER A 151 -13.07 -25.15 -8.66
N PRO A 152 -11.79 -25.22 -9.02
CA PRO A 152 -10.72 -24.49 -8.32
C PRO A 152 -10.96 -22.97 -8.23
N ASP A 153 -11.68 -22.40 -9.20
CA ASP A 153 -11.99 -20.97 -9.26
C ASP A 153 -13.03 -20.52 -8.21
N GLU A 154 -13.57 -21.45 -7.41
CA GLU A 154 -14.38 -21.11 -6.23
C GLU A 154 -13.53 -20.77 -5.00
N ALA A 155 -12.21 -20.92 -5.09
CA ALA A 155 -11.25 -20.54 -4.05
C ALA A 155 -10.58 -19.20 -4.33
N MET A 156 -10.34 -18.43 -3.28
CA MET A 156 -9.61 -17.15 -3.30
C MET A 156 -8.36 -17.24 -2.44
N PHE A 157 -7.20 -16.97 -3.01
CA PHE A 157 -5.91 -16.96 -2.31
C PHE A 157 -5.40 -15.52 -2.18
N TYR A 158 -5.89 -14.81 -1.16
CA TYR A 158 -5.54 -13.42 -0.91
C TYR A 158 -4.21 -13.28 -0.15
N THR A 159 -3.39 -12.30 -0.53
CA THR A 159 -2.22 -11.89 0.26
C THR A 159 -2.12 -10.38 0.43
N SER A 160 -1.58 -9.96 1.58
CA SER A 160 -1.07 -8.59 1.73
C SER A 160 0.39 -8.51 1.27
N GLY A 161 0.84 -7.31 0.89
CA GLY A 161 2.23 -7.03 0.46
C GLY A 161 3.28 -7.14 1.57
N ARG A 162 3.04 -7.94 2.61
CA ARG A 162 3.98 -8.27 3.68
C ARG A 162 4.58 -9.66 3.52
N LEU A 163 3.91 -10.52 2.76
CA LEU A 163 4.39 -11.87 2.51
C LEU A 163 5.80 -11.77 1.91
N ALA A 164 6.74 -12.57 2.38
CA ALA A 164 8.10 -12.53 1.83
C ALA A 164 8.18 -13.27 0.49
N ASN A 165 9.21 -13.00 -0.30
CA ASN A 165 9.30 -13.50 -1.67
C ASN A 165 9.19 -15.03 -1.78
N GLU A 166 9.83 -15.77 -0.88
CA GLU A 166 9.79 -17.24 -0.89
C GLU A 166 8.36 -17.75 -0.66
N ALA A 167 7.67 -17.21 0.35
CA ALA A 167 6.29 -17.61 0.64
C ALA A 167 5.30 -17.13 -0.43
N ALA A 168 5.52 -15.94 -1.03
CA ALA A 168 4.72 -15.43 -2.13
C ALA A 168 4.86 -16.31 -3.38
N PHE A 169 6.08 -16.73 -3.71
CA PHE A 169 6.33 -17.65 -4.81
C PHE A 169 5.66 -19.01 -4.59
N LEU A 170 5.71 -19.54 -3.36
CA LEU A 170 5.04 -20.80 -3.03
C LEU A 170 3.52 -20.68 -3.05
N LEU A 171 2.95 -19.55 -2.59
CA LEU A 171 1.51 -19.32 -2.60
C LEU A 171 0.96 -19.32 -4.04
N GLN A 172 1.62 -18.56 -4.94
CA GLN A 172 1.19 -18.54 -6.34
C GLN A 172 1.37 -19.90 -7.02
N LEU A 173 2.47 -20.60 -6.73
CA LEU A 173 2.75 -21.92 -7.29
C LEU A 173 1.66 -22.91 -6.85
N PHE A 174 1.31 -22.89 -5.56
CA PHE A 174 0.27 -23.74 -5.01
C PHE A 174 -1.09 -23.45 -5.66
N SER A 175 -1.51 -22.18 -5.71
CA SER A 175 -2.81 -21.82 -6.29
C SER A 175 -2.94 -22.25 -7.76
N ARG A 176 -1.88 -22.10 -8.56
CA ARG A 176 -1.85 -22.48 -9.98
C ARG A 176 -1.77 -23.99 -10.18
N ALA A 177 -1.00 -24.70 -9.35
CA ALA A 177 -0.97 -26.16 -9.35
C ALA A 177 -2.31 -26.75 -8.90
N TYR A 178 -3.04 -26.07 -8.02
CA TYR A 178 -4.41 -26.40 -7.64
C TYR A 178 -5.42 -26.11 -8.78
N GLY A 179 -5.10 -25.18 -9.68
CA GLY A 179 -5.82 -24.97 -10.93
C GLY A 179 -6.52 -23.62 -11.07
N THR A 180 -6.22 -22.63 -10.22
CA THR A 180 -6.81 -21.28 -10.30
C THR A 180 -5.76 -20.17 -10.40
N ASN A 181 -6.16 -19.05 -10.99
CA ASN A 181 -5.42 -17.78 -10.97
C ASN A 181 -6.04 -16.74 -10.01
N ASN A 182 -6.97 -17.14 -9.15
CA ASN A 182 -7.62 -16.24 -8.18
C ASN A 182 -6.66 -15.85 -7.03
N LEU A 183 -5.79 -14.89 -7.34
CA LEU A 183 -4.76 -14.33 -6.47
C LEU A 183 -5.00 -12.83 -6.24
N PRO A 184 -6.13 -12.44 -5.62
CA PRO A 184 -6.34 -11.05 -5.26
C PRO A 184 -5.25 -10.59 -4.28
N ASP A 185 -4.78 -9.36 -4.43
CA ASP A 185 -3.72 -8.84 -3.56
C ASP A 185 -3.96 -7.39 -3.16
N CYS A 186 -3.17 -6.93 -2.19
CA CYS A 186 -3.30 -5.54 -1.74
C CYS A 186 -2.92 -4.49 -2.80
N SER A 187 -2.15 -4.84 -3.84
CA SER A 187 -1.83 -3.92 -4.92
C SER A 187 -3.06 -3.58 -5.76
N ASN A 188 -4.02 -4.51 -5.92
CA ASN A 188 -5.31 -4.22 -6.57
C ASN A 188 -6.01 -3.01 -5.92
N MET A 189 -5.89 -2.88 -4.59
CA MET A 189 -6.46 -1.77 -3.81
C MET A 189 -5.60 -0.50 -3.79
N CYS A 190 -4.34 -0.57 -4.22
CA CYS A 190 -3.37 0.51 -4.04
C CYS A 190 -2.78 1.00 -5.37
N HIS A 191 -1.84 0.25 -5.95
CA HIS A 191 -1.00 0.73 -7.06
C HIS A 191 -1.26 0.00 -8.38
N GLU A 192 -2.33 -0.79 -8.51
CA GLU A 192 -2.71 -1.38 -9.81
C GLU A 192 -2.82 -0.29 -10.89
N SER A 193 -3.40 0.88 -10.59
CA SER A 193 -3.43 2.01 -11.52
C SER A 193 -2.03 2.49 -11.96
N SER A 194 -1.01 2.39 -11.08
CA SER A 194 0.38 2.66 -11.48
C SER A 194 0.91 1.57 -12.41
N GLY A 195 0.63 0.30 -12.09
CA GLY A 195 1.02 -0.85 -12.91
C GLY A 195 0.43 -0.78 -14.33
N SER A 196 -0.87 -0.53 -14.45
CA SER A 196 -1.55 -0.41 -15.76
C SER A 196 -1.01 0.77 -16.57
N GLY A 197 -0.93 1.97 -15.97
CA GLY A 197 -0.48 3.16 -16.69
C GLY A 197 0.98 3.08 -17.17
N LEU A 198 1.89 2.59 -16.31
CA LEU A 198 3.30 2.40 -16.69
C LEU A 198 3.50 1.20 -17.62
N GLY A 199 2.71 0.12 -17.46
CA GLY A 199 2.75 -1.04 -18.36
C GLY A 199 2.40 -0.65 -19.79
N GLU A 200 1.37 0.17 -20.00
CA GLU A 200 0.95 0.62 -21.32
C GLU A 200 1.90 1.64 -21.95
N THR A 201 2.49 2.51 -21.14
CA THR A 201 3.31 3.63 -21.66
C THR A 201 4.80 3.31 -21.74
N LEU A 202 5.33 2.49 -20.83
CA LEU A 202 6.75 2.16 -20.72
C LEU A 202 7.04 0.66 -20.88
N GLY A 203 6.02 -0.22 -20.83
CA GLY A 203 6.19 -1.66 -20.91
C GLY A 203 6.54 -2.33 -19.57
N ILE A 204 6.63 -1.56 -18.48
CA ILE A 204 6.97 -2.08 -17.15
C ILE A 204 6.20 -1.36 -16.05
N GLY A 205 5.63 -2.11 -15.11
CA GLY A 205 4.84 -1.57 -13.98
C GLY A 205 5.64 -1.07 -12.78
N LYS A 206 6.96 -0.85 -12.92
CA LYS A 206 7.90 -0.50 -11.84
C LYS A 206 8.41 0.94 -11.96
N GLY A 207 8.83 1.52 -10.83
CA GLY A 207 9.52 2.82 -10.83
C GLY A 207 10.87 2.75 -11.54
N THR A 208 11.33 3.87 -12.11
CA THR A 208 12.62 3.96 -12.81
C THR A 208 13.71 4.60 -11.94
N VAL A 209 13.30 5.22 -10.83
CA VAL A 209 14.14 6.04 -9.97
C VAL A 209 14.84 5.19 -8.92
N SER A 210 16.11 5.50 -8.62
CA SER A 210 16.84 5.01 -7.44
C SER A 210 16.80 6.01 -6.29
N LEU A 211 17.22 5.58 -5.10
CA LEU A 211 17.42 6.52 -3.99
C LEU A 211 18.45 7.61 -4.34
N ASP A 212 19.52 7.24 -5.05
CA ASP A 212 20.58 8.16 -5.47
C ASP A 212 20.07 9.21 -6.49
N ASP A 213 19.16 8.81 -7.38
CA ASP A 213 18.53 9.74 -8.33
C ASP A 213 17.76 10.84 -7.60
N ILE A 214 17.06 10.51 -6.50
CA ILE A 214 16.34 11.51 -5.72
C ILE A 214 17.31 12.57 -5.17
N HIS A 215 18.49 12.15 -4.69
CA HIS A 215 19.48 13.06 -4.12
C HIS A 215 20.05 14.04 -5.16
N HIS A 216 20.09 13.64 -6.43
CA HIS A 216 20.71 14.40 -7.54
C HIS A 216 19.70 15.08 -8.48
N SER A 217 18.41 15.04 -8.16
CA SER A 217 17.38 15.67 -8.99
C SER A 217 17.33 17.18 -8.85
N ASP A 218 17.18 17.91 -9.96
CA ASP A 218 16.98 19.38 -9.93
C ASP A 218 15.59 19.73 -9.39
N LEU A 219 14.59 18.89 -9.67
CA LEU A 219 13.21 19.10 -9.26
C LEU A 219 12.49 17.78 -8.98
N VAL A 220 11.98 17.65 -7.75
CA VAL A 220 11.16 16.52 -7.32
C VAL A 220 9.72 16.98 -7.09
N PHE A 221 8.78 16.39 -7.81
CA PHE A 221 7.36 16.48 -7.50
C PHE A 221 6.98 15.41 -6.47
N VAL A 222 6.26 15.80 -5.42
CA VAL A 222 5.66 14.88 -4.43
C VAL A 222 4.14 15.05 -4.51
N VAL A 223 3.48 14.16 -5.23
CA VAL A 223 2.08 14.31 -5.67
C VAL A 223 1.19 13.25 -5.01
N GLY A 224 0.11 13.68 -4.36
CA GLY A 224 -0.85 12.75 -3.74
C GLY A 224 -0.23 11.85 -2.65
N GLN A 225 0.78 12.34 -1.95
CA GLN A 225 1.56 11.59 -0.96
C GLN A 225 1.77 12.40 0.34
N ASN A 226 1.82 11.69 1.47
CA ASN A 226 2.20 12.24 2.78
C ASN A 226 3.45 11.52 3.31
N PRO A 227 4.67 11.97 2.97
CA PRO A 227 5.89 11.32 3.43
C PRO A 227 6.05 11.40 4.95
N GLY A 228 5.52 12.42 5.64
CA GLY A 228 5.65 12.54 7.10
C GLY A 228 5.03 11.40 7.89
N THR A 229 3.98 10.79 7.37
CA THR A 229 3.24 9.69 8.01
C THR A 229 3.48 8.35 7.33
N ASN A 230 3.48 8.31 6.00
CA ASN A 230 3.48 7.06 5.24
C ASN A 230 4.89 6.56 4.91
N HIS A 231 5.81 7.48 4.59
CA HIS A 231 7.18 7.18 4.18
C HIS A 231 8.20 8.11 4.84
N PRO A 232 8.31 8.18 6.19
CA PRO A 232 9.10 9.25 6.83
C PRO A 232 10.58 9.25 6.47
N ARG A 233 11.12 8.11 6.02
CA ARG A 233 12.50 7.98 5.53
C ARG A 233 12.74 8.75 4.23
N MET A 234 11.71 8.95 3.41
CA MET A 234 11.77 9.83 2.22
C MET A 234 12.14 11.27 2.58
N LEU A 235 11.78 11.75 3.78
CA LEU A 235 12.14 13.11 4.21
C LEU A 235 13.66 13.33 4.30
N SER A 236 14.43 12.28 4.60
CA SER A 236 15.90 12.35 4.57
C SER A 236 16.42 12.49 3.14
N ALA A 237 15.85 11.73 2.19
CA ALA A 237 16.21 11.84 0.77
C ALA A 237 15.87 13.22 0.20
N LEU A 238 14.68 13.76 0.51
CA LEU A 238 14.28 15.11 0.11
C LEU A 238 15.15 16.18 0.77
N GLU A 239 15.54 16.01 2.04
CA GLU A 239 16.50 16.91 2.71
C GLU A 239 17.86 16.91 1.98
N GLU A 240 18.29 15.77 1.46
CA GLU A 240 19.53 15.64 0.69
C GLU A 240 19.41 16.30 -0.70
N THR A 241 18.31 16.09 -1.43
CA THR A 241 17.99 16.83 -2.66
C THR A 241 18.10 18.34 -2.44
N LYS A 242 17.49 18.86 -1.36
CA LYS A 242 17.57 20.28 -1.00
C LYS A 242 18.99 20.72 -0.68
N ALA A 243 19.78 19.89 0.01
CA ALA A 243 21.17 20.20 0.34
C ALA A 243 22.05 20.27 -0.93
N ASN A 244 21.72 19.48 -1.96
CA ASN A 244 22.38 19.46 -3.25
C ASN A 244 21.90 20.56 -4.22
N GLY A 245 20.98 21.43 -3.77
CA GLY A 245 20.49 22.58 -4.55
C GLY A 245 19.20 22.32 -5.32
N GLY A 246 18.67 21.10 -5.29
CA GLY A 246 17.41 20.73 -5.91
C GLY A 246 16.19 21.38 -5.23
N ARG A 247 15.06 21.31 -5.92
CA ARG A 247 13.77 21.87 -5.49
C ARG A 247 12.71 20.80 -5.32
N VAL A 248 11.73 21.07 -4.47
CA VAL A 248 10.59 20.18 -4.23
C VAL A 248 9.29 20.92 -4.42
N ILE A 249 8.41 20.37 -5.25
CA ILE A 249 7.02 20.81 -5.41
C ILE A 249 6.12 19.76 -4.79
N ALA A 250 5.33 20.15 -3.81
CA ALA A 250 4.38 19.26 -3.14
C ALA A 250 2.96 19.56 -3.62
N VAL A 251 2.21 18.53 -4.01
CA VAL A 251 0.84 18.65 -4.51
C VAL A 251 -0.06 17.74 -3.69
N ASN A 252 -0.93 18.33 -2.86
CA ASN A 252 -1.77 17.57 -1.94
C ASN A 252 -2.99 18.42 -1.50
N PRO A 253 -4.20 17.84 -1.33
CA PRO A 253 -5.34 18.60 -0.81
C PRO A 253 -5.18 19.10 0.63
N LEU A 254 -4.34 18.43 1.44
CA LEU A 254 -4.09 18.79 2.84
C LEU A 254 -2.65 19.30 3.05
N PRO A 255 -2.43 20.36 3.87
CA PRO A 255 -1.10 20.84 4.22
C PRO A 255 -0.42 19.92 5.24
N GLU A 256 0.17 18.82 4.75
CA GLU A 256 0.80 17.82 5.60
C GLU A 256 2.14 18.28 6.19
N ALA A 257 2.37 17.98 7.47
CA ALA A 257 3.54 18.44 8.21
C ALA A 257 4.89 18.06 7.56
N GLY A 258 4.96 16.85 6.99
CA GLY A 258 6.15 16.34 6.30
C GLY A 258 6.43 17.01 4.95
N LEU A 259 5.43 17.59 4.29
CA LEU A 259 5.61 18.35 3.05
C LEU A 259 6.15 19.76 3.33
N MET A 260 5.89 20.30 4.52
CA MET A 260 6.31 21.65 4.89
C MET A 260 7.75 21.67 5.40
N ARG A 261 8.06 20.84 6.41
CA ARG A 261 9.36 20.90 7.10
C ARG A 261 9.73 19.60 7.78
N PHE A 262 10.99 19.22 7.67
CA PHE A 262 11.56 18.06 8.35
C PHE A 262 12.50 18.46 9.49
N LYS A 263 12.29 17.90 10.67
CA LYS A 263 13.26 17.97 11.78
C LYS A 263 13.95 16.63 11.95
N ASN A 264 15.04 16.44 11.20
CA ASN A 264 15.81 15.21 11.23
C ASN A 264 16.45 14.98 12.62
N PRO A 265 15.99 13.99 13.41
CA PRO A 265 16.52 13.77 14.76
C PRO A 265 17.97 13.25 14.75
N GLN A 266 18.46 12.77 13.59
CA GLN A 266 19.84 12.30 13.43
C GLN A 266 20.83 13.46 13.20
N LYS A 267 20.37 14.69 12.98
CA LYS A 267 21.22 15.87 12.72
C LYS A 267 21.01 16.95 13.79
N PRO A 268 22.07 17.66 14.25
CA PRO A 268 21.94 18.72 15.28
C PRO A 268 20.89 19.79 14.95
N ARG A 269 20.77 20.16 13.66
CA ARG A 269 19.79 21.14 13.17
C ARG A 269 18.32 20.67 13.28
N GLY A 270 18.06 19.36 13.36
CA GLY A 270 16.72 18.83 13.63
C GLY A 270 16.43 18.60 15.12
N VAL A 271 17.46 18.56 15.98
CA VAL A 271 17.31 18.45 17.45
C VAL A 271 17.17 19.83 18.10
N ILE A 272 18.04 20.79 17.76
CA ILE A 272 18.11 22.12 18.41
C ILE A 272 17.77 23.25 17.42
N GLY A 273 17.83 22.99 16.10
CA GLY A 273 17.61 23.99 15.06
C GLY A 273 16.18 24.06 14.48
N LYS A 274 16.04 24.83 13.39
CA LYS A 274 14.76 25.04 12.68
C LYS A 274 14.38 23.89 11.74
N GLY A 275 15.21 22.85 11.57
CA GLY A 275 14.97 21.82 10.54
C GLY A 275 15.14 22.32 9.11
N THR A 276 14.69 21.53 8.14
CA THR A 276 14.81 21.77 6.69
C THR A 276 13.43 22.02 6.10
N VAL A 277 13.25 23.13 5.38
CA VAL A 277 12.02 23.38 4.59
C VAL A 277 12.06 22.42 3.41
N ILE A 278 11.00 21.64 3.24
CA ILE A 278 10.95 20.59 2.22
C ILE A 278 10.40 21.19 0.92
N ALA A 279 9.09 21.45 0.84
CA ALA A 279 8.50 22.03 -0.35
C ALA A 279 8.90 23.50 -0.52
N ASP A 280 9.44 23.84 -1.70
CA ASP A 280 9.62 25.24 -2.15
C ASP A 280 8.28 25.85 -2.55
N GLN A 281 7.38 25.03 -3.11
CA GLN A 281 6.01 25.39 -3.44
C GLN A 281 5.07 24.26 -3.04
N PHE A 282 3.98 24.60 -2.35
CA PHE A 282 2.90 23.68 -2.00
C PHE A 282 1.64 24.06 -2.79
N LEU A 283 1.15 23.13 -3.62
CA LEU A 283 -0.09 23.26 -4.37
C LEU A 283 -1.21 22.55 -3.62
N LYS A 284 -2.18 23.34 -3.11
CA LYS A 284 -3.36 22.82 -2.43
C LYS A 284 -4.44 22.45 -3.45
N ILE A 285 -4.24 21.33 -4.14
CA ILE A 285 -5.10 20.87 -5.23
C ILE A 285 -6.42 20.28 -4.70
N ARG A 286 -7.52 20.40 -5.46
CA ARG A 286 -8.75 19.64 -5.21
C ARG A 286 -8.52 18.15 -5.48
N PRO A 287 -9.12 17.22 -4.70
CA PRO A 287 -8.96 15.78 -4.95
C PRO A 287 -9.34 15.41 -6.38
N GLY A 288 -8.48 14.65 -7.06
CA GLY A 288 -8.66 14.25 -8.46
C GLY A 288 -8.33 15.33 -9.49
N GLY A 289 -7.80 16.50 -9.10
CA GLY A 289 -7.39 17.55 -10.04
C GLY A 289 -6.06 17.29 -10.75
N ASP A 290 -5.31 16.26 -10.36
CA ASP A 290 -3.92 16.04 -10.79
C ASP A 290 -3.78 15.80 -12.29
N LEU A 291 -4.73 15.10 -12.93
CA LEU A 291 -4.76 14.93 -14.38
C LEU A 291 -4.79 16.29 -15.10
N ALA A 292 -5.67 17.19 -14.67
CA ALA A 292 -5.80 18.52 -15.27
C ALA A 292 -4.55 19.39 -15.03
N LEU A 293 -3.89 19.23 -13.88
CA LEU A 293 -2.61 19.91 -13.60
C LEU A 293 -1.55 19.48 -14.61
N PHE A 294 -1.33 18.18 -14.79
CA PHE A 294 -0.31 17.69 -15.73
C PHE A 294 -0.67 17.94 -17.19
N GLN A 295 -1.95 17.87 -17.58
CA GLN A 295 -2.41 18.31 -18.90
C GLN A 295 -2.06 19.77 -19.19
N MET A 296 -2.25 20.66 -18.22
CA MET A 296 -1.88 22.07 -18.39
C MET A 296 -0.36 22.26 -18.41
N LEU A 297 0.40 21.55 -17.58
CA LEU A 297 1.87 21.63 -17.63
C LEU A 297 2.42 21.16 -18.98
N ASN A 298 1.86 20.08 -19.55
CA ASN A 298 2.18 19.60 -20.88
C ASN A 298 1.86 20.65 -21.94
N ARG A 299 0.65 21.22 -21.91
CA ARG A 299 0.28 22.32 -22.80
C ARG A 299 1.25 23.51 -22.69
N LEU A 300 1.61 23.92 -21.47
CA LEU A 300 2.51 25.06 -21.26
C LEU A 300 3.93 24.80 -21.77
N LEU A 301 4.41 23.56 -21.70
CA LEU A 301 5.69 23.17 -22.31
C LEU A 301 5.62 23.25 -23.84
N LEU A 302 4.52 22.81 -24.45
CA LEU A 302 4.29 22.96 -25.90
C LEU A 302 4.19 24.44 -26.30
N ASP A 303 3.46 25.25 -25.55
CA ASP A 303 3.35 26.70 -25.80
C ASP A 303 4.72 27.40 -25.69
N ALA A 304 5.58 26.96 -24.74
CA ALA A 304 6.92 27.48 -24.58
C ALA A 304 7.86 27.05 -25.73
N GLU A 305 7.74 25.81 -26.19
CA GLU A 305 8.45 25.30 -27.37
C GLU A 305 8.03 26.04 -28.64
N ASP A 306 6.73 26.27 -28.84
CA ASP A 306 6.21 27.03 -29.99
C ASP A 306 6.75 28.47 -29.99
N ALA A 307 7.02 29.04 -28.81
CA ALA A 307 7.64 30.36 -28.64
C ALA A 307 9.16 30.37 -28.82
N ALA A 308 9.85 29.27 -28.50
CA ALA A 308 11.30 29.11 -28.61
C ALA A 308 11.66 27.71 -29.16
N PRO A 309 11.48 27.48 -30.48
CA PRO A 309 11.65 26.16 -31.08
C PRO A 309 13.06 25.58 -30.89
N GLY A 310 13.14 24.34 -30.42
CA GLY A 310 14.36 23.60 -30.15
C GLY A 310 15.00 23.86 -28.79
N GLU A 311 14.38 24.70 -27.93
CA GLU A 311 14.95 25.08 -26.63
C GLU A 311 14.28 24.42 -25.42
N VAL A 312 13.06 23.90 -25.56
CA VAL A 312 12.27 23.39 -24.41
C VAL A 312 12.15 21.88 -24.43
N LEU A 313 11.74 21.30 -25.55
CA LEU A 313 11.51 19.86 -25.71
C LEU A 313 12.78 19.12 -26.16
N ASP A 314 12.88 17.86 -25.76
CA ASP A 314 13.96 16.96 -26.21
C ASP A 314 13.52 16.23 -27.49
N HIS A 315 13.59 16.92 -28.63
CA HIS A 315 13.15 16.37 -29.92
C HIS A 315 13.92 15.11 -30.36
N ASP A 316 15.21 15.04 -30.05
CA ASP A 316 16.04 13.87 -30.36
C ASP A 316 15.56 12.66 -29.54
N TYR A 317 15.30 12.84 -28.25
CA TYR A 317 14.72 11.80 -27.41
C TYR A 317 13.33 11.38 -27.90
N ILE A 318 12.45 12.34 -28.19
CA ILE A 318 11.08 12.08 -28.67
C ILE A 318 11.13 11.24 -29.96
N ALA A 319 11.93 11.63 -30.94
CA ALA A 319 12.06 10.91 -32.21
C ALA A 319 12.66 9.50 -32.02
N ALA A 320 13.70 9.37 -31.18
CA ALA A 320 14.42 8.12 -30.99
C ALA A 320 13.63 7.10 -30.15
N HIS A 321 13.01 7.54 -29.06
CA HIS A 321 12.53 6.67 -27.99
C HIS A 321 11.01 6.64 -27.81
N THR A 322 10.25 7.44 -28.56
CA THR A 322 8.80 7.54 -28.34
C THR A 322 7.95 7.27 -29.60
N THR A 323 6.65 7.08 -29.37
CA THR A 323 5.58 7.00 -30.38
C THR A 323 4.38 7.81 -29.92
N GLY A 324 3.52 8.26 -30.85
CA GLY A 324 2.26 8.94 -30.52
C GLY A 324 2.38 10.44 -30.19
N TYR A 325 3.56 11.06 -30.35
CA TYR A 325 3.79 12.46 -29.97
C TYR A 325 2.84 13.44 -30.65
N ASP A 326 2.66 13.35 -31.98
CA ASP A 326 1.86 14.33 -32.73
C ASP A 326 0.40 14.34 -32.27
N GLU A 327 -0.21 13.16 -32.11
CA GLU A 327 -1.59 13.01 -31.62
C GLU A 327 -1.75 13.56 -30.20
N PHE A 328 -0.79 13.25 -29.33
CA PHE A 328 -0.77 13.79 -27.97
C PHE A 328 -0.63 15.32 -27.97
N ALA A 329 0.27 15.88 -28.78
CA ALA A 329 0.53 17.32 -28.81
C ALA A 329 -0.69 18.09 -29.32
N ASP A 330 -1.36 17.59 -30.36
CA ASP A 330 -2.61 18.16 -30.86
C ASP A 330 -3.70 18.12 -29.78
N HIS A 331 -3.84 17.00 -29.06
CA HIS A 331 -4.78 16.86 -27.95
C HIS A 331 -4.47 17.83 -26.79
N ALA A 332 -3.21 17.88 -26.34
CA ALA A 332 -2.78 18.73 -25.23
C ALA A 332 -3.00 20.23 -25.51
N ARG A 333 -2.88 20.67 -26.77
CA ARG A 333 -3.19 22.06 -27.17
C ARG A 333 -4.67 22.43 -27.01
N THR A 334 -5.57 21.44 -26.92
CA THR A 334 -7.02 21.68 -26.68
C THR A 334 -7.37 21.98 -25.22
N ILE A 335 -6.43 21.81 -24.28
CA ILE A 335 -6.67 21.91 -22.82
C ILE A 335 -6.82 23.37 -22.39
N THR A 336 -8.02 23.82 -22.04
CA THR A 336 -8.29 25.23 -21.68
C THR A 336 -8.02 25.56 -20.21
N TRP A 337 -7.68 26.81 -19.91
CA TRP A 337 -7.54 27.31 -18.54
C TRP A 337 -8.82 27.14 -17.69
N GLU A 338 -10.00 27.36 -18.24
CA GLU A 338 -11.28 27.26 -17.51
C GLU A 338 -11.43 25.91 -16.81
N HIS A 339 -11.40 24.82 -17.58
CA HIS A 339 -11.47 23.46 -17.04
C HIS A 339 -10.38 23.16 -16.01
N VAL A 340 -9.15 23.62 -16.23
CA VAL A 340 -8.03 23.32 -15.34
C VAL A 340 -8.19 24.04 -14.00
N LEU A 341 -8.59 25.31 -14.02
CA LEU A 341 -8.81 26.07 -12.80
C LEU A 341 -9.98 25.48 -11.99
N GLU A 342 -11.03 25.02 -12.68
CA GLU A 342 -12.16 24.33 -12.04
C GLU A 342 -11.76 22.99 -11.42
N ALA A 343 -11.08 22.13 -12.19
CA ALA A 343 -10.69 20.79 -11.76
C ALA A 343 -9.65 20.81 -10.63
N THR A 344 -8.67 21.73 -10.70
CA THR A 344 -7.58 21.80 -9.74
C THR A 344 -7.90 22.65 -8.51
N GLY A 345 -8.75 23.66 -8.65
CA GLY A 345 -8.96 24.70 -7.63
C GLY A 345 -7.74 25.60 -7.40
N LEU A 346 -6.70 25.50 -8.24
CA LEU A 346 -5.48 26.31 -8.16
C LEU A 346 -5.65 27.60 -8.96
N SER A 347 -4.85 28.61 -8.63
CA SER A 347 -4.74 29.82 -9.45
C SER A 347 -3.83 29.62 -10.65
N ARG A 348 -4.09 30.38 -11.72
CA ARG A 348 -3.23 30.44 -12.90
C ARG A 348 -1.77 30.75 -12.53
N SER A 349 -1.56 31.69 -11.61
CA SER A 349 -0.22 32.09 -11.16
C SER A 349 0.55 30.98 -10.45
N GLU A 350 -0.14 30.10 -9.72
CA GLU A 350 0.50 28.96 -9.06
C GLU A 350 0.99 27.92 -10.08
N ILE A 351 0.15 27.62 -11.08
CA ILE A 351 0.48 26.69 -12.17
C ILE A 351 1.63 27.25 -13.03
N GLU A 352 1.57 28.53 -13.42
CA GLU A 352 2.65 29.18 -14.15
C GLU A 352 3.96 29.24 -13.35
N ALA A 353 3.89 29.35 -12.01
CA ALA A 353 5.07 29.28 -11.16
C ALA A 353 5.71 27.89 -11.16
N VAL A 354 4.91 26.82 -11.16
CA VAL A 354 5.41 25.45 -11.36
C VAL A 354 6.06 25.31 -12.72
N HIS A 355 5.39 25.76 -13.79
CA HIS A 355 5.93 25.71 -15.14
C HIS A 355 7.31 26.39 -15.26
N ARG A 356 7.49 27.57 -14.64
CA ARG A 356 8.81 28.24 -14.60
C ARG A 356 9.89 27.43 -13.88
N GLN A 357 9.53 26.71 -12.82
CA GLN A 357 10.48 25.83 -12.14
C GLN A 357 10.84 24.62 -13.01
N VAL A 358 9.87 24.04 -13.72
CA VAL A 358 10.11 22.95 -14.67
C VAL A 358 11.09 23.38 -15.76
N LEU A 359 10.87 24.54 -16.41
CA LEU A 359 11.77 25.06 -17.44
C LEU A 359 13.20 25.31 -16.93
N ALA A 360 13.35 25.66 -15.66
CA ALA A 360 14.65 25.90 -15.04
C ALA A 360 15.40 24.60 -14.63
N SER A 361 14.74 23.44 -14.72
CA SER A 361 15.29 22.15 -14.28
C SER A 361 15.73 21.31 -15.47
N GLY A 362 16.87 20.63 -15.33
CA GLY A 362 17.43 19.69 -16.30
C GLY A 362 17.09 18.23 -16.00
N SER A 363 16.78 17.88 -14.75
CA SER A 363 16.29 16.55 -14.34
C SER A 363 15.06 16.67 -13.44
N VAL A 364 14.01 15.90 -13.75
CA VAL A 364 12.74 15.95 -13.02
C VAL A 364 12.30 14.54 -12.61
N ILE A 365 12.01 14.39 -11.32
CA ILE A 365 11.35 13.20 -10.77
C ILE A 365 9.91 13.53 -10.40
N VAL A 366 8.99 12.63 -10.74
CA VAL A 366 7.62 12.67 -10.20
C VAL A 366 7.41 11.48 -9.26
N CYS A 367 7.33 11.78 -7.96
CA CYS A 367 6.96 10.84 -6.91
C CYS A 367 5.45 10.90 -6.67
N TRP A 368 4.79 9.75 -6.60
CA TRP A 368 3.36 9.68 -6.26
C TRP A 368 2.97 8.49 -5.40
N ALA A 369 1.78 8.56 -4.81
CA ALA A 369 1.16 7.48 -4.08
C ALA A 369 -0.36 7.45 -4.31
N MET A 370 -1.13 7.10 -3.26
CA MET A 370 -2.56 6.80 -3.35
C MET A 370 -3.45 7.97 -3.72
N GLY A 371 -2.98 9.21 -3.52
CA GLY A 371 -3.73 10.40 -3.95
C GLY A 371 -3.90 10.50 -5.46
N LEU A 372 -3.23 9.66 -6.25
CA LEU A 372 -3.43 9.56 -7.71
C LEU A 372 -4.12 8.25 -8.09
N THR A 373 -3.69 7.13 -7.50
CA THR A 373 -4.08 5.81 -7.99
C THR A 373 -5.50 5.38 -7.62
N GLN A 374 -6.04 5.91 -6.53
CA GLN A 374 -7.37 5.59 -5.99
C GLN A 374 -8.43 6.62 -6.44
N HIS A 375 -8.37 7.00 -7.72
CA HIS A 375 -9.34 7.83 -8.42
C HIS A 375 -9.84 7.10 -9.66
N LYS A 376 -11.05 7.45 -10.13
CA LYS A 376 -11.67 6.85 -11.32
C LYS A 376 -10.76 6.98 -12.56
N HIS A 377 -10.15 8.15 -12.73
CA HIS A 377 -9.18 8.50 -13.76
C HIS A 377 -7.72 8.34 -13.29
N GLY A 378 -7.45 7.41 -12.36
CA GLY A 378 -6.09 7.18 -11.83
C GLY A 378 -5.09 6.74 -12.91
N VAL A 379 -5.47 5.81 -13.79
CA VAL A 379 -4.59 5.35 -14.90
C VAL A 379 -4.30 6.49 -15.90
N PRO A 380 -5.30 7.22 -16.42
CA PRO A 380 -5.07 8.42 -17.24
C PRO A 380 -4.12 9.44 -16.60
N THR A 381 -4.23 9.67 -15.29
CA THR A 381 -3.34 10.59 -14.56
C THR A 381 -1.88 10.13 -14.60
N ILE A 382 -1.62 8.82 -14.41
CA ILE A 382 -0.25 8.28 -14.48
C ILE A 382 0.30 8.39 -15.91
N ARG A 383 -0.51 8.09 -16.93
CA ARG A 383 -0.11 8.23 -18.33
C ARG A 383 0.25 9.69 -18.67
N GLU A 384 -0.51 10.65 -18.16
CA GLU A 384 -0.25 12.09 -18.37
C GLU A 384 1.07 12.54 -17.72
N ILE A 385 1.41 11.99 -16.56
CA ILE A 385 2.72 12.20 -15.91
C ILE A 385 3.85 11.62 -16.75
N VAL A 386 3.63 10.46 -17.38
CA VAL A 386 4.63 9.89 -18.30
C VAL A 386 4.80 10.81 -19.52
N ASN A 387 3.72 11.28 -20.14
CA ASN A 387 3.80 12.27 -21.23
C ASN A 387 4.66 13.49 -20.82
N PHE A 388 4.42 14.03 -19.62
CA PHE A 388 5.17 15.16 -19.07
C PHE A 388 6.68 14.89 -18.96
N LEU A 389 7.06 13.69 -18.53
CA LEU A 389 8.47 13.31 -18.43
C LEU A 389 9.09 13.05 -19.81
N LEU A 390 8.35 12.45 -20.74
CA LEU A 390 8.81 12.17 -22.11
C LEU A 390 9.13 13.43 -22.90
N LEU A 391 8.33 14.50 -22.76
CA LEU A 391 8.50 15.79 -23.45
C LEU A 391 9.92 16.37 -23.35
N ARG A 392 10.61 16.11 -22.23
CA ARG A 392 11.96 16.64 -21.96
C ARG A 392 12.99 15.56 -21.65
N GLY A 393 12.76 14.32 -22.11
CA GLY A 393 13.72 13.22 -21.96
C GLY A 393 14.03 12.86 -20.50
N ASN A 394 13.07 13.01 -19.58
CA ASN A 394 13.25 12.73 -18.14
C ASN A 394 13.08 11.23 -17.79
N LEU A 395 13.36 10.32 -18.73
CA LEU A 395 13.32 8.88 -18.51
C LEU A 395 14.58 8.25 -19.12
N GLY A 396 15.27 7.39 -18.36
CA GLY A 396 16.59 6.89 -18.75
C GLY A 396 17.75 7.82 -18.43
N ARG A 397 17.54 8.79 -17.53
CA ARG A 397 18.50 9.82 -17.15
C ARG A 397 18.70 9.86 -15.63
N PRO A 398 19.94 10.01 -15.13
CA PRO A 398 20.19 10.19 -13.70
C PRO A 398 19.43 11.40 -13.13
N GLY A 399 18.86 11.22 -11.94
CA GLY A 399 18.09 12.26 -11.25
C GLY A 399 16.71 12.54 -11.85
N ALA A 400 16.21 11.69 -12.75
CA ALA A 400 14.92 11.87 -13.42
C ALA A 400 14.09 10.57 -13.48
N GLY A 401 12.78 10.72 -13.61
CA GLY A 401 11.87 9.61 -13.94
C GLY A 401 10.66 9.45 -13.03
N VAL A 402 10.07 8.26 -13.12
CA VAL A 402 8.84 7.90 -12.42
C VAL A 402 9.13 7.20 -11.10
N CYS A 403 8.49 7.68 -10.03
CA CYS A 403 8.67 7.16 -8.68
C CYS A 403 7.31 6.86 -7.99
N PRO A 404 6.65 5.74 -8.35
CA PRO A 404 5.51 5.25 -7.58
C PRO A 404 6.00 4.76 -6.20
N VAL A 405 5.74 5.53 -5.14
CA VAL A 405 6.18 5.19 -3.79
C VAL A 405 5.20 4.19 -3.17
N ARG A 406 5.60 2.91 -3.16
CA ARG A 406 4.76 1.80 -2.72
C ARG A 406 4.61 1.74 -1.19
N GLY A 407 3.48 1.21 -0.74
CA GLY A 407 3.10 1.16 0.68
C GLY A 407 3.75 0.02 1.45
N HIS A 408 3.16 -1.18 1.39
CA HIS A 408 3.62 -2.36 2.12
C HIS A 408 5.04 -2.76 1.73
N SER A 409 5.78 -3.33 2.68
CA SER A 409 7.22 -3.62 2.59
C SER A 409 7.65 -4.51 1.43
N ASN A 410 6.79 -5.44 0.99
CA ASN A 410 7.10 -6.39 -0.07
C ASN A 410 6.03 -6.42 -1.18
N VAL A 411 5.18 -5.40 -1.32
CA VAL A 411 4.13 -5.42 -2.37
C VAL A 411 4.70 -5.50 -3.78
N GLN A 412 5.92 -4.99 -3.97
CA GLN A 412 6.62 -5.11 -5.24
C GLN A 412 7.13 -6.54 -5.44
N GLY A 413 7.70 -7.15 -4.40
CA GLY A 413 8.17 -8.53 -4.40
C GLY A 413 7.06 -9.54 -4.66
N ASP A 414 5.91 -9.40 -4.00
CA ASP A 414 4.74 -10.26 -4.24
C ASP A 414 4.35 -10.31 -5.73
N ARG A 415 4.27 -9.13 -6.38
CA ARG A 415 3.99 -9.04 -7.82
C ARG A 415 5.10 -9.66 -8.67
N THR A 416 6.36 -9.42 -8.32
CA THR A 416 7.51 -10.03 -9.01
C THR A 416 7.50 -11.57 -8.87
N MET A 417 7.06 -12.10 -7.73
CA MET A 417 6.96 -13.53 -7.47
C MET A 417 5.73 -14.19 -8.10
N GLY A 418 4.86 -13.42 -8.77
CA GLY A 418 3.72 -13.95 -9.52
C GLY A 418 2.38 -13.93 -8.79
N ILE A 419 2.26 -13.22 -7.66
CA ILE A 419 0.96 -12.91 -7.03
C ILE A 419 0.21 -11.93 -7.93
N TRP A 420 -0.47 -12.43 -8.96
CA TRP A 420 -1.20 -11.59 -9.90
C TRP A 420 -2.25 -12.41 -10.64
N GLU A 421 -3.48 -11.90 -10.71
CA GLU A 421 -4.58 -12.57 -11.39
C GLU A 421 -4.46 -12.57 -12.93
N ARG A 422 -3.56 -11.74 -13.48
CA ARG A 422 -3.31 -11.55 -14.92
C ARG A 422 -1.83 -11.69 -15.28
N VAL A 423 -1.15 -12.71 -14.73
CA VAL A 423 0.27 -12.92 -14.97
C VAL A 423 0.56 -13.22 -16.47
N PRO A 424 1.67 -12.76 -17.06
CA PRO A 424 1.95 -12.95 -18.49
C PRO A 424 2.19 -14.43 -18.86
N GLU A 425 1.87 -14.82 -20.10
CA GLU A 425 2.04 -16.18 -20.61
C GLU A 425 3.48 -16.70 -20.46
N VAL A 426 4.49 -15.85 -20.68
CA VAL A 426 5.91 -16.20 -20.51
C VAL A 426 6.25 -16.68 -19.10
N PHE A 427 5.60 -16.13 -18.08
CA PHE A 427 5.79 -16.58 -16.69
C PHE A 427 5.15 -17.95 -16.46
N LEU A 428 3.96 -18.16 -17.02
CA LEU A 428 3.24 -19.45 -16.95
C LEU A 428 4.01 -20.55 -17.68
N ASP A 429 4.60 -20.26 -18.85
CA ASP A 429 5.44 -21.20 -19.59
C ASP A 429 6.70 -21.58 -18.79
N ALA A 430 7.33 -20.62 -18.12
CA ALA A 430 8.48 -20.87 -17.27
C ALA A 430 8.12 -21.74 -16.05
N LEU A 431 6.96 -21.52 -15.43
CA LEU A 431 6.44 -22.40 -14.37
C LEU A 431 6.21 -23.82 -14.88
N ALA A 432 5.56 -23.96 -16.04
CA ALA A 432 5.27 -25.26 -16.62
C ALA A 432 6.56 -26.03 -16.91
N ALA A 433 7.56 -25.35 -17.46
CA ALA A 433 8.87 -25.94 -17.76
C ALA A 433 9.64 -26.35 -16.49
N GLU A 434 9.60 -25.55 -15.42
CA GLU A 434 10.33 -25.86 -14.18
C GLU A 434 9.68 -26.96 -13.34
N PHE A 435 8.35 -27.02 -13.33
CA PHE A 435 7.59 -27.83 -12.37
C PHE A 435 6.74 -28.94 -12.99
N ASP A 436 6.78 -29.11 -14.31
CA ASP A 436 6.10 -30.20 -15.04
C ASP A 436 4.58 -30.28 -14.74
N PHE A 437 3.91 -29.12 -14.78
CA PHE A 437 2.45 -29.03 -14.71
C PHE A 437 1.94 -27.96 -15.70
N GLU A 438 0.66 -28.04 -16.09
CA GLU A 438 0.05 -27.01 -16.94
C GLU A 438 -0.69 -25.98 -16.08
N PRO A 439 -0.16 -24.76 -15.90
CA PRO A 439 -0.87 -23.73 -15.15
C PRO A 439 -2.09 -23.21 -15.91
N PRO A 440 -3.15 -22.77 -15.21
CA PRO A 440 -4.32 -22.18 -15.84
C PRO A 440 -3.93 -20.94 -16.68
N ARG A 441 -4.47 -20.88 -17.91
CA ARG A 441 -4.19 -19.79 -18.86
C ARG A 441 -5.23 -18.68 -18.85
N HIS A 442 -6.40 -18.91 -18.26
CA HIS A 442 -7.41 -17.87 -18.07
C HIS A 442 -7.01 -16.93 -16.93
N HIS A 443 -7.40 -15.67 -17.01
CA HIS A 443 -7.20 -14.73 -15.91
C HIS A 443 -8.08 -15.08 -14.72
N GLY A 444 -7.55 -14.90 -13.51
CA GLY A 444 -8.33 -14.97 -12.27
C GLY A 444 -9.01 -13.64 -11.95
N VAL A 445 -9.38 -13.49 -10.68
CA VAL A 445 -10.05 -12.28 -10.18
C VAL A 445 -9.16 -11.43 -9.25
N ASP A 446 -9.32 -10.11 -9.36
CA ASP A 446 -8.72 -9.15 -8.43
C ASP A 446 -9.53 -9.02 -7.13
N SER A 447 -9.07 -8.20 -6.18
CA SER A 447 -9.73 -8.03 -4.88
C SER A 447 -11.21 -7.60 -4.96
N VAL A 448 -11.57 -6.71 -5.88
CA VAL A 448 -12.97 -6.25 -6.03
C VAL A 448 -13.82 -7.36 -6.66
N ALA A 449 -13.30 -7.96 -7.73
CA ALA A 449 -13.96 -9.08 -8.40
C ALA A 449 -14.10 -10.31 -7.48
N GLY A 450 -13.14 -10.54 -6.57
CA GLY A 450 -13.21 -11.57 -5.54
C GLY A 450 -14.32 -11.33 -4.52
N VAL A 451 -14.53 -10.09 -4.06
CA VAL A 451 -15.69 -9.75 -3.22
C VAL A 451 -17.00 -10.00 -3.98
N ARG A 452 -17.08 -9.59 -5.25
CA ARG A 452 -18.26 -9.87 -6.10
C ARG A 452 -18.51 -11.38 -6.25
N ALA A 453 -17.46 -12.16 -6.48
CA ALA A 453 -17.56 -13.61 -6.61
C ALA A 453 -18.09 -14.28 -5.33
N MET A 454 -17.58 -13.89 -4.15
CA MET A 454 -18.08 -14.39 -2.87
C MET A 454 -19.53 -13.95 -2.61
N ARG A 455 -19.86 -12.67 -2.84
CA ARG A 455 -21.22 -12.12 -2.69
C ARG A 455 -22.23 -12.87 -3.57
N ASP A 456 -21.84 -13.18 -4.80
CA ASP A 456 -22.70 -13.81 -5.80
C ASP A 456 -22.71 -15.35 -5.70
N GLY A 457 -22.04 -15.93 -4.69
CA GLY A 457 -21.96 -17.38 -4.47
C GLY A 457 -21.13 -18.14 -5.51
N LYS A 458 -20.27 -17.44 -6.27
CA LYS A 458 -19.33 -18.02 -7.25
C LYS A 458 -17.99 -18.40 -6.63
N ALA A 459 -17.73 -17.95 -5.41
CA ALA A 459 -16.59 -18.37 -4.62
C ALA A 459 -17.06 -18.68 -3.20
N SER A 460 -16.56 -19.78 -2.65
CA SER A 460 -17.03 -20.35 -1.38
C SER A 460 -15.90 -20.55 -0.37
N VAL A 461 -14.63 -20.56 -0.80
CA VAL A 461 -13.45 -20.68 0.06
C VAL A 461 -12.59 -19.42 -0.05
N PHE A 462 -12.26 -18.83 1.09
CA PHE A 462 -11.33 -17.70 1.17
C PHE A 462 -10.14 -18.04 2.07
N MET A 463 -8.92 -17.92 1.54
CA MET A 463 -7.68 -18.01 2.30
C MET A 463 -6.93 -16.68 2.24
N GLY A 464 -6.74 -16.04 3.39
CA GLY A 464 -5.98 -14.80 3.54
C GLY A 464 -4.62 -15.03 4.19
N VAL A 465 -3.55 -14.51 3.58
CA VAL A 465 -2.19 -14.55 4.11
C VAL A 465 -1.72 -13.15 4.52
N ALA A 466 -1.29 -13.01 5.77
CA ALA A 466 -0.73 -11.79 6.35
C ALA A 466 -1.62 -10.53 6.25
N GLY A 467 -2.94 -10.70 6.11
CA GLY A 467 -3.85 -9.62 5.71
C GLY A 467 -4.96 -9.28 6.71
N ASN A 468 -5.61 -8.14 6.46
CA ASN A 468 -6.86 -7.75 7.11
C ASN A 468 -7.87 -7.32 6.03
N PHE A 469 -8.18 -8.26 5.13
CA PHE A 469 -8.89 -8.02 3.86
C PHE A 469 -10.21 -7.27 4.07
N VAL A 470 -11.02 -7.72 5.03
CA VAL A 470 -12.32 -7.13 5.36
C VAL A 470 -12.24 -5.63 5.61
N ARG A 471 -11.22 -5.19 6.35
CA ARG A 471 -11.04 -3.77 6.69
C ARG A 471 -10.33 -2.98 5.62
N ALA A 472 -9.60 -3.64 4.74
CA ALA A 472 -8.88 -2.96 3.67
C ALA A 472 -9.81 -2.66 2.48
N MET A 473 -10.77 -3.54 2.19
CA MET A 473 -11.68 -3.39 1.05
C MET A 473 -12.66 -2.23 1.19
N SER A 474 -13.06 -1.71 0.02
CA SER A 474 -14.22 -0.83 -0.16
C SER A 474 -15.53 -1.56 0.13
N ASP A 475 -16.54 -0.81 0.56
CA ASP A 475 -17.87 -1.30 0.89
C ASP A 475 -17.81 -2.38 1.98
N SER A 476 -17.53 -1.93 3.21
CA SER A 476 -17.35 -2.82 4.36
C SER A 476 -18.53 -3.74 4.57
N ASP A 477 -19.77 -3.25 4.46
CA ASP A 477 -20.97 -4.06 4.69
C ASP A 477 -21.11 -5.18 3.65
N VAL A 478 -20.91 -4.87 2.36
CA VAL A 478 -20.94 -5.88 1.29
C VAL A 478 -19.80 -6.88 1.45
N THR A 479 -18.59 -6.41 1.78
CA THR A 479 -17.42 -7.27 1.96
C THR A 479 -17.62 -8.20 3.17
N GLU A 480 -18.13 -7.69 4.28
CA GLU A 480 -18.40 -8.47 5.48
C GLU A 480 -19.47 -9.53 5.23
N ALA A 481 -20.56 -9.17 4.55
CA ALA A 481 -21.59 -10.13 4.15
C ALA A 481 -21.04 -11.23 3.23
N ALA A 482 -20.22 -10.86 2.23
CA ALA A 482 -19.62 -11.79 1.28
C ALA A 482 -18.68 -12.80 1.95
N LEU A 483 -17.86 -12.37 2.92
CA LEU A 483 -17.00 -13.29 3.65
C LEU A 483 -17.76 -14.20 4.62
N ARG A 484 -18.86 -13.72 5.20
CA ARG A 484 -19.74 -14.52 6.06
C ARG A 484 -20.52 -15.58 5.28
N SER A 485 -20.73 -15.41 3.98
CA SER A 485 -21.39 -16.42 3.14
C SER A 485 -20.48 -17.55 2.68
N CYS A 486 -19.16 -17.45 2.86
CA CYS A 486 -18.21 -18.50 2.50
C CYS A 486 -18.39 -19.75 3.39
N SER A 487 -18.23 -20.93 2.81
CA SER A 487 -18.26 -22.21 3.54
C SER A 487 -17.01 -22.37 4.43
N LEU A 488 -15.86 -21.87 3.94
CA LEU A 488 -14.59 -21.89 4.64
C LEU A 488 -13.84 -20.56 4.51
N THR A 489 -13.42 -20.01 5.65
CA THR A 489 -12.50 -18.87 5.71
C THR A 489 -11.24 -19.22 6.52
N VAL A 490 -10.06 -19.01 5.94
CA VAL A 490 -8.76 -19.33 6.57
C VAL A 490 -7.95 -18.04 6.69
N GLN A 491 -7.44 -17.74 7.87
CA GLN A 491 -6.57 -16.59 8.12
C GLN A 491 -5.20 -17.06 8.62
N ILE A 492 -4.16 -16.85 7.82
CA ILE A 492 -2.76 -17.02 8.24
C ILE A 492 -2.27 -15.68 8.79
N SER A 493 -2.11 -15.60 10.10
CA SER A 493 -1.96 -14.31 10.80
C SER A 493 -1.00 -14.38 11.99
N THR A 494 -0.35 -13.25 12.28
CA THR A 494 0.51 -13.12 13.47
C THR A 494 -0.26 -12.63 14.70
N LYS A 495 -1.35 -11.88 14.50
CA LYS A 495 -2.15 -11.20 15.53
C LYS A 495 -3.63 -11.15 15.13
N LEU A 496 -4.50 -10.96 16.13
CA LEU A 496 -5.93 -10.73 15.93
C LEU A 496 -6.21 -9.43 15.17
N ASN A 497 -7.21 -9.49 14.31
CA ASN A 497 -7.76 -8.39 13.52
C ASN A 497 -9.22 -8.73 13.12
N ARG A 498 -9.92 -7.80 12.47
CA ARG A 498 -11.33 -7.95 12.05
C ARG A 498 -11.62 -9.21 11.25
N SER A 499 -10.68 -9.64 10.41
CA SER A 499 -10.86 -10.81 9.52
C SER A 499 -10.99 -12.14 10.28
N HIS A 500 -10.68 -12.15 11.59
CA HIS A 500 -10.92 -13.30 12.49
C HIS A 500 -12.31 -13.29 13.13
N THR A 501 -13.08 -12.21 12.94
CA THR A 501 -14.42 -12.03 13.54
C THR A 501 -15.51 -12.01 12.46
N VAL A 502 -15.14 -11.54 11.26
CA VAL A 502 -15.93 -11.62 10.04
C VAL A 502 -15.49 -12.87 9.28
N CYS A 503 -16.14 -14.00 9.60
CA CYS A 503 -15.74 -15.31 9.11
C CYS A 503 -16.94 -16.11 8.60
N GLY A 504 -16.63 -17.11 7.77
CA GLY A 504 -17.62 -18.01 7.16
C GLY A 504 -18.20 -19.05 8.12
N GLU A 505 -18.84 -20.06 7.54
CA GLU A 505 -19.46 -21.15 8.30
C GLU A 505 -18.42 -21.89 9.15
N THR A 506 -17.38 -22.40 8.49
CA THR A 506 -16.16 -22.90 9.12
C THR A 506 -15.06 -21.86 9.01
N ALA A 507 -14.33 -21.61 10.10
CA ALA A 507 -13.25 -20.63 10.09
C ALA A 507 -12.00 -21.15 10.78
N LEU A 508 -10.83 -20.91 10.18
CA LEU A 508 -9.53 -21.28 10.73
C LEU A 508 -8.65 -20.05 10.97
N ILE A 509 -7.97 -20.06 12.10
CA ILE A 509 -6.87 -19.14 12.41
C ILE A 509 -5.60 -19.98 12.47
N LEU A 510 -4.69 -19.73 11.52
CA LEU A 510 -3.41 -20.43 11.40
C LEU A 510 -2.29 -19.46 11.82
N PRO A 511 -1.80 -19.53 13.07
CA PRO A 511 -0.83 -18.57 13.54
C PRO A 511 0.54 -18.82 12.91
N THR A 512 1.15 -17.75 12.42
CA THR A 512 2.45 -17.80 11.73
C THR A 512 3.56 -17.06 12.48
N LEU A 513 4.81 -17.40 12.15
CA LEU A 513 5.98 -16.61 12.52
C LEU A 513 5.86 -15.19 11.95
N GLY A 514 6.24 -14.20 12.76
CA GLY A 514 6.38 -12.83 12.30
C GLY A 514 7.77 -12.60 11.71
N ARG A 515 7.96 -11.52 10.96
CA ARG A 515 9.26 -11.21 10.33
C ARG A 515 10.37 -11.00 11.36
N SER A 516 10.00 -10.66 12.60
CA SER A 516 10.92 -10.51 13.73
C SER A 516 11.30 -11.83 14.43
N ASP A 517 10.56 -12.91 14.20
CA ASP A 517 10.80 -14.20 14.84
C ASP A 517 11.91 -14.97 14.11
N ARG A 518 12.78 -15.64 14.88
CA ARG A 518 13.81 -16.51 14.36
C ARG A 518 13.18 -17.79 13.82
N ASP A 519 13.46 -18.09 12.57
CA ASP A 519 12.99 -19.28 11.86
C ASP A 519 14.11 -20.32 11.75
N VAL A 520 13.85 -21.55 12.21
CA VAL A 520 14.83 -22.64 12.20
C VAL A 520 14.15 -23.87 11.61
N GLN A 521 14.65 -24.31 10.46
CA GLN A 521 14.18 -25.49 9.73
C GLN A 521 15.25 -26.59 9.77
N ALA A 522 15.01 -27.70 9.07
CA ALA A 522 15.93 -28.84 9.06
C ALA A 522 17.35 -28.48 8.57
N ALA A 523 17.47 -27.58 7.58
CA ALA A 523 18.76 -27.10 7.08
C ALA A 523 19.43 -26.05 7.99
N GLY A 524 18.75 -25.60 9.06
CA GLY A 524 19.25 -24.61 10.01
C GLY A 524 18.43 -23.32 10.03
N GLU A 525 19.02 -22.25 10.58
CA GLU A 525 18.38 -20.93 10.67
C GLU A 525 18.16 -20.35 9.26
N GLN A 526 16.90 -20.05 8.95
CA GLN A 526 16.49 -19.54 7.64
C GLN A 526 16.41 -18.01 7.65
N PHE A 527 16.38 -17.43 6.44
CA PHE A 527 16.01 -16.04 6.23
C PHE A 527 15.11 -15.95 5.00
N VAL A 528 14.35 -14.87 4.92
CA VAL A 528 13.48 -14.58 3.78
C VAL A 528 13.98 -13.34 3.04
N THR A 529 13.47 -13.11 1.84
CA THR A 529 13.83 -11.94 1.02
C THR A 529 12.62 -11.07 0.71
N VAL A 530 12.87 -9.79 0.49
CA VAL A 530 11.87 -8.80 0.07
C VAL A 530 12.40 -7.94 -1.07
N GLU A 531 11.52 -7.29 -1.82
CA GLU A 531 11.79 -6.29 -2.84
C GLU A 531 11.10 -4.96 -2.50
N ASP A 532 11.87 -3.88 -2.43
CA ASP A 532 11.37 -2.54 -2.11
C ASP A 532 10.84 -1.76 -3.35
N SER A 533 10.41 -0.50 -3.13
CA SER A 533 9.83 0.34 -4.19
C SER A 533 10.81 0.71 -5.32
N MET A 534 12.12 0.61 -5.07
CA MET A 534 13.20 0.94 -6.03
C MET A 534 13.83 -0.32 -6.63
N SER A 535 13.19 -1.47 -6.41
CA SER A 535 13.58 -2.79 -6.92
C SER A 535 14.89 -3.32 -6.34
N GLU A 536 15.24 -2.93 -5.10
CA GLU A 536 16.29 -3.60 -4.35
C GLU A 536 15.72 -4.86 -3.69
N VAL A 537 16.39 -5.99 -3.91
CA VAL A 537 16.08 -7.29 -3.33
C VAL A 537 17.08 -7.60 -2.23
N HIS A 538 16.63 -7.75 -0.99
CA HIS A 538 17.50 -7.96 0.17
C HIS A 538 16.94 -8.93 1.21
N GLN A 539 17.81 -9.37 2.11
CA GLN A 539 17.45 -10.30 3.18
C GLN A 539 16.69 -9.62 4.32
N SER A 540 15.82 -10.40 4.98
CA SER A 540 15.28 -10.11 6.29
C SER A 540 15.39 -11.34 7.18
N ARG A 541 16.00 -11.18 8.37
CA ARG A 541 16.25 -12.26 9.33
C ARG A 541 15.77 -11.88 10.73
N GLY A 542 14.73 -12.57 11.20
CA GLY A 542 14.24 -12.44 12.56
C GLY A 542 15.22 -12.95 13.61
N ARG A 543 15.22 -12.33 14.79
CA ARG A 543 16.16 -12.63 15.89
C ARG A 543 15.47 -13.01 17.19
N LEU A 544 14.15 -12.88 17.25
CA LEU A 544 13.38 -13.13 18.47
C LEU A 544 13.05 -14.61 18.61
N THR A 545 13.01 -15.10 19.84
CA THR A 545 12.34 -16.38 20.09
C THR A 545 10.86 -16.24 19.68
N PRO A 546 10.35 -17.18 18.86
CA PRO A 546 8.95 -17.21 18.45
C PRO A 546 7.98 -17.05 19.62
N ALA A 547 6.82 -16.47 19.36
CA ALA A 547 5.83 -16.19 20.40
C ALA A 547 5.27 -17.47 21.07
N SER A 548 5.31 -18.60 20.37
CA SER A 548 4.88 -19.93 20.80
C SER A 548 5.70 -21.01 20.07
N PRO A 549 5.94 -22.19 20.68
CA PRO A 549 6.57 -23.32 20.00
C PRO A 549 5.68 -23.96 18.91
N HIS A 550 4.39 -23.61 18.86
CA HIS A 550 3.45 -24.14 17.87
C HIS A 550 3.39 -23.32 16.58
N LEU A 551 4.15 -22.22 16.46
CA LEU A 551 4.12 -21.41 15.24
C LEU A 551 4.88 -22.11 14.12
N LEU A 552 4.30 -22.08 12.92
CA LEU A 552 4.97 -22.47 11.68
C LEU A 552 5.26 -21.20 10.86
N SER A 553 6.24 -21.27 9.96
CA SER A 553 6.48 -20.22 8.97
C SER A 553 5.41 -20.25 7.88
N GLU A 554 5.24 -19.14 7.16
CA GLU A 554 4.35 -19.08 5.99
C GLU A 554 4.77 -20.11 4.92
N VAL A 555 6.08 -20.29 4.72
CA VAL A 555 6.65 -21.32 3.85
C VAL A 555 6.20 -22.73 4.28
N ALA A 556 6.34 -23.06 5.57
CA ALA A 556 5.93 -24.37 6.08
C ALA A 556 4.42 -24.59 5.96
N ILE A 557 3.60 -23.58 6.28
CA ILE A 557 2.14 -23.68 6.19
C ILE A 557 1.72 -23.94 4.75
N ILE A 558 2.24 -23.16 3.79
CA ILE A 558 1.88 -23.27 2.37
C ILE A 558 2.37 -24.59 1.79
N SER A 559 3.64 -24.98 2.03
CA SER A 559 4.19 -26.24 1.54
C SER A 559 3.42 -27.46 2.07
N ARG A 560 3.10 -27.51 3.37
CA ARG A 560 2.34 -28.61 3.96
C ARG A 560 0.90 -28.65 3.46
N LEU A 561 0.26 -27.49 3.28
CA LEU A 561 -1.08 -27.42 2.70
C LEU A 561 -1.09 -27.91 1.25
N ALA A 562 -0.12 -27.48 0.45
CA ALA A 562 0.00 -27.88 -0.95
C ALA A 562 0.17 -29.40 -1.09
N ARG A 563 1.04 -30.01 -0.28
CA ARG A 563 1.20 -31.48 -0.23
C ARG A 563 -0.10 -32.21 0.10
N ARG A 564 -0.83 -31.73 1.11
CA ARG A 564 -2.08 -32.36 1.54
C ARG A 564 -3.18 -32.21 0.49
N THR A 565 -3.24 -31.07 -0.19
CA THR A 565 -4.27 -30.76 -1.18
C THR A 565 -4.00 -31.51 -2.50
N LEU A 566 -2.77 -31.46 -3.00
CA LEU A 566 -2.38 -32.00 -4.31
C LEU A 566 -1.96 -33.48 -4.27
N GLY A 567 -1.70 -34.04 -3.08
CA GLY A 567 -1.25 -35.41 -2.87
C GLY A 567 0.28 -35.59 -2.91
N GLU A 568 0.74 -36.76 -2.50
CA GLU A 568 2.16 -37.14 -2.55
C GLU A 568 2.48 -37.80 -3.91
N GLY A 569 3.43 -37.24 -4.67
CA GLY A 569 3.87 -37.78 -5.97
C GLY A 569 3.98 -36.76 -7.12
N GLY A 570 3.68 -35.48 -6.88
CA GLY A 570 3.88 -34.41 -7.87
C GLY A 570 5.35 -34.01 -8.05
N ALA A 571 5.66 -33.36 -9.17
CA ALA A 571 7.01 -32.90 -9.51
C ALA A 571 7.51 -31.72 -8.63
N ILE A 572 6.61 -31.06 -7.89
CA ILE A 572 6.95 -29.91 -7.04
C ILE A 572 7.46 -30.39 -5.67
N PRO A 573 8.71 -30.11 -5.27
CA PRO A 573 9.33 -30.64 -4.06
C PRO A 573 8.98 -29.81 -2.81
N TRP A 574 7.70 -29.80 -2.43
CA TRP A 574 7.18 -29.00 -1.31
C TRP A 574 7.87 -29.28 0.04
N GLU A 575 8.24 -30.54 0.29
CA GLU A 575 8.95 -30.93 1.51
C GLU A 575 10.33 -30.29 1.60
N ASP A 576 11.06 -30.27 0.48
CA ASP A 576 12.40 -29.68 0.41
C ASP A 576 12.33 -28.16 0.61
N PHE A 577 11.30 -27.51 0.05
CA PHE A 577 11.07 -26.07 0.22
C PHE A 577 10.81 -25.66 1.67
N GLU A 578 10.13 -26.51 2.46
CA GLU A 578 9.97 -26.28 3.89
C GLU A 578 11.32 -26.37 4.62
N GLN A 579 12.15 -27.33 4.24
CA GLN A 579 13.41 -27.63 4.93
C GLN A 579 14.52 -26.60 4.66
N ASP A 580 14.58 -26.04 3.45
CA ASP A 580 15.61 -25.10 3.02
C ASP A 580 15.08 -24.04 2.01
N TYR A 581 15.06 -22.77 2.43
CA TYR A 581 14.56 -21.67 1.60
C TYR A 581 15.52 -21.29 0.47
N ALA A 582 16.78 -21.73 0.51
CA ALA A 582 17.69 -21.60 -0.63
C ALA A 582 17.16 -22.35 -1.86
N LEU A 583 16.48 -23.48 -1.66
CA LEU A 583 15.92 -24.28 -2.76
C LEU A 583 14.75 -23.58 -3.44
N VAL A 584 13.94 -22.81 -2.68
CA VAL A 584 12.89 -21.95 -3.25
C VAL A 584 13.52 -20.87 -4.12
N ARG A 585 14.58 -20.22 -3.62
CA ARG A 585 15.30 -19.18 -4.37
C ARG A 585 15.98 -19.70 -5.64
N ASP A 586 16.47 -20.94 -5.64
CA ASP A 586 16.98 -21.59 -6.84
C ASP A 586 15.89 -21.79 -7.91
N ARG A 587 14.65 -22.06 -7.49
CA ARG A 587 13.51 -22.16 -8.41
C ARG A 587 13.06 -20.80 -8.93
N ILE A 588 13.03 -19.78 -8.05
CA ILE A 588 12.75 -18.40 -8.45
C ILE A 588 13.74 -17.96 -9.53
N ALA A 589 15.04 -18.26 -9.39
CA ALA A 589 16.06 -17.92 -10.38
C ALA A 589 15.83 -18.54 -11.78
N ARG A 590 15.07 -19.64 -11.87
CA ARG A 590 14.74 -20.31 -13.14
C ARG A 590 13.43 -19.84 -13.76
N VAL A 591 12.54 -19.24 -12.97
CA VAL A 591 11.20 -18.81 -13.41
C VAL A 591 11.11 -17.29 -13.58
N VAL A 592 11.76 -16.53 -12.70
CA VAL A 592 11.59 -15.08 -12.58
C VAL A 592 12.81 -14.36 -13.15
N PRO A 593 12.66 -13.57 -14.24
CA PRO A 593 13.78 -12.84 -14.84
C PRO A 593 14.46 -11.87 -13.86
N GLY A 594 15.79 -11.77 -13.94
CA GLY A 594 16.59 -10.86 -13.11
C GLY A 594 17.04 -11.45 -11.77
N PHE A 595 16.65 -12.69 -11.45
CA PHE A 595 17.02 -13.43 -10.24
C PHE A 595 18.10 -14.50 -10.50
N GLU A 596 18.84 -14.41 -11.60
CA GLU A 596 19.98 -15.30 -11.87
C GLU A 596 20.95 -15.25 -10.68
N ASP A 597 21.48 -16.40 -10.26
CA ASP A 597 22.38 -16.56 -9.10
C ASP A 597 21.82 -15.97 -7.79
N PHE A 598 20.50 -16.10 -7.57
CA PHE A 598 19.78 -15.46 -6.46
C PHE A 598 20.48 -15.67 -5.09
N ASN A 599 20.78 -16.92 -4.73
CA ASN A 599 21.38 -17.23 -3.43
C ASN A 599 22.72 -16.51 -3.20
N GLU A 600 23.55 -16.39 -4.23
CA GLU A 600 24.84 -15.71 -4.15
C GLU A 600 24.67 -14.19 -4.07
N ARG A 601 23.82 -13.62 -4.92
CA ARG A 601 23.61 -12.17 -5.00
C ARG A 601 22.95 -11.60 -3.76
N VAL A 602 21.99 -12.32 -3.18
CA VAL A 602 21.33 -11.84 -1.97
C VAL A 602 22.19 -12.00 -0.72
N ALA A 603 23.24 -12.83 -0.77
CA ALA A 603 24.23 -12.93 0.31
C ALA A 603 25.18 -11.73 0.38
N VAL A 604 25.27 -10.93 -0.69
CA VAL A 604 26.00 -9.65 -0.68
C VAL A 604 25.30 -8.69 0.30
N PRO A 605 26.04 -7.98 1.18
CA PRO A 605 25.43 -7.02 2.09
C PRO A 605 24.62 -5.94 1.35
N GLY A 606 23.33 -5.84 1.67
CA GLY A 606 22.40 -4.94 0.98
C GLY A 606 21.66 -5.58 -0.21
N GLY A 607 22.03 -6.81 -0.59
CA GLY A 607 21.36 -7.56 -1.64
C GLY A 607 21.73 -7.09 -3.04
N PHE A 608 20.76 -7.07 -3.95
CA PHE A 608 20.97 -6.67 -5.34
C PHE A 608 19.76 -5.94 -5.90
N ARG A 609 20.01 -5.05 -6.87
CA ARG A 609 18.96 -4.37 -7.61
C ARG A 609 18.53 -5.15 -8.83
N LEU A 610 17.22 -5.22 -9.09
CA LEU A 610 16.71 -5.69 -10.37
C LEU A 610 16.90 -4.60 -11.45
N PRO A 611 17.33 -4.97 -12.66
CA PRO A 611 17.51 -4.02 -13.74
C PRO A 611 16.15 -3.45 -14.17
N ASN A 612 16.10 -2.15 -14.47
CA ASN A 612 14.96 -1.54 -15.13
C ASN A 612 15.35 -1.21 -16.59
N PRO A 613 14.75 -1.86 -17.61
CA PRO A 613 15.14 -1.68 -19.01
C PRO A 613 14.93 -0.23 -19.50
N VAL A 614 13.96 0.50 -18.92
CA VAL A 614 13.70 1.91 -19.26
C VAL A 614 14.93 2.77 -18.95
N ASN A 615 15.71 2.42 -17.92
CA ASN A 615 16.93 3.14 -17.57
C ASN A 615 18.04 3.00 -18.62
N SER A 616 17.91 2.03 -19.54
CA SER A 616 18.81 1.84 -20.68
C SER A 616 18.16 2.20 -22.01
N GLY A 617 17.03 2.92 -21.99
CA GLY A 617 16.29 3.32 -23.19
C GLY A 617 15.57 2.17 -23.90
N VAL A 618 15.39 1.03 -23.22
CA VAL A 618 14.66 -0.14 -23.72
C VAL A 618 13.25 -0.11 -23.13
N PHE A 619 12.24 -0.08 -23.99
CA PHE A 619 10.83 -0.05 -23.59
C PHE A 619 10.15 -1.35 -24.00
N PRO A 620 9.77 -2.24 -23.06
CA PRO A 620 9.10 -3.50 -23.36
C PRO A 620 7.64 -3.34 -23.83
N THR A 621 7.34 -2.30 -24.60
CA THR A 621 6.04 -2.08 -25.24
C THR A 621 6.00 -2.85 -26.56
N PRO A 622 4.81 -3.07 -27.17
CA PRO A 622 4.71 -3.68 -28.49
C PRO A 622 5.50 -2.95 -29.59
N SER A 623 5.73 -1.64 -29.45
CA SER A 623 6.50 -0.83 -30.40
C SER A 623 8.00 -0.79 -30.11
N GLY A 624 8.46 -1.29 -28.95
CA GLY A 624 9.83 -1.13 -28.47
C GLY A 624 10.18 0.29 -28.01
N LYS A 625 9.20 1.20 -27.95
CA LYS A 625 9.34 2.63 -27.61
C LYS A 625 8.34 3.04 -26.54
N ALA A 626 8.64 4.10 -25.79
CA ALA A 626 7.66 4.73 -24.92
C ALA A 626 6.46 5.26 -25.73
N VAL A 627 5.28 5.30 -25.12
CA VAL A 627 4.04 5.67 -25.80
C VAL A 627 3.49 6.95 -25.18
N PHE A 628 3.44 8.02 -25.96
CA PHE A 628 2.61 9.19 -25.65
C PHE A 628 1.13 8.81 -25.77
N THR A 629 0.30 9.38 -24.90
CA THR A 629 -1.12 9.04 -24.82
C THR A 629 -2.00 10.28 -24.81
N SER A 630 -3.19 10.17 -25.41
CA SER A 630 -4.24 11.19 -25.29
C SER A 630 -5.22 10.75 -24.22
N ASN A 631 -5.36 11.55 -23.16
CA ASN A 631 -6.21 11.26 -22.02
C ASN A 631 -7.41 12.22 -21.98
N ASP A 632 -8.62 11.68 -21.84
CA ASP A 632 -9.83 12.49 -21.82
C ASP A 632 -9.83 13.53 -20.69
N ARG A 633 -10.53 14.64 -20.93
CA ARG A 633 -10.69 15.71 -19.95
C ARG A 633 -11.77 15.30 -18.95
N THR A 634 -11.35 14.72 -17.83
CA THR A 634 -12.27 14.25 -16.78
C THR A 634 -11.81 14.71 -15.41
N TRP A 635 -12.73 15.13 -14.55
CA TRP A 635 -12.50 15.41 -13.13
C TRP A 635 -13.74 15.07 -12.32
N LEU A 636 -13.61 15.04 -10.99
CA LEU A 636 -14.74 14.80 -10.09
C LEU A 636 -15.59 16.06 -10.00
N GLU A 637 -16.82 16.03 -10.51
CA GLU A 637 -17.79 17.11 -10.31
C GLU A 637 -18.42 17.01 -8.92
N THR A 638 -18.52 18.16 -8.24
CA THR A 638 -19.09 18.24 -6.88
C THR A 638 -20.40 19.03 -6.95
N PRO A 639 -21.56 18.39 -6.82
CA PRO A 639 -22.84 19.09 -6.80
C PRO A 639 -22.93 20.08 -5.61
N PRO A 640 -23.76 21.14 -5.69
CA PRO A 640 -24.01 22.01 -4.56
C PRO A 640 -24.42 21.22 -3.30
N GLY A 641 -23.88 21.61 -2.14
CA GLY A 641 -24.13 20.93 -0.86
C GLY A 641 -23.36 19.62 -0.65
N HIS A 642 -22.49 19.23 -1.58
CA HIS A 642 -21.68 18.02 -1.50
C HIS A 642 -20.19 18.35 -1.39
N LEU A 643 -19.41 17.36 -0.95
CA LEU A 643 -17.96 17.41 -0.83
C LEU A 643 -17.34 16.17 -1.48
N VAL A 644 -16.10 16.28 -1.95
CA VAL A 644 -15.31 15.11 -2.34
C VAL A 644 -14.56 14.58 -1.12
N LEU A 645 -14.97 13.42 -0.61
CA LEU A 645 -14.30 12.72 0.46
C LEU A 645 -13.10 11.93 -0.05
N GLN A 646 -11.98 12.10 0.64
CA GLN A 646 -10.84 11.19 0.58
C GLN A 646 -10.63 10.50 1.94
N SER A 647 -10.48 9.18 1.96
CA SER A 647 -10.00 8.51 3.17
C SER A 647 -8.48 8.62 3.26
N LEU A 648 -7.89 8.59 4.45
CA LEU A 648 -6.43 8.69 4.63
C LEU A 648 -5.98 7.95 5.90
N ARG A 649 -4.66 7.76 6.06
CA ARG A 649 -4.07 7.20 7.27
C ARG A 649 -3.81 8.29 8.30
N SER A 650 -4.10 8.00 9.57
CA SER A 650 -3.58 8.83 10.67
C SER A 650 -2.08 8.59 10.87
N HIS A 651 -1.42 9.50 11.60
CA HIS A 651 0.01 9.35 11.93
C HIS A 651 0.30 8.06 12.70
N ASP A 652 -0.48 7.76 13.74
CA ASP A 652 -0.29 6.60 14.62
C ASP A 652 -1.06 5.36 14.15
N GLN A 653 -0.98 5.12 12.85
CA GLN A 653 -1.65 4.01 12.19
C GLN A 653 -0.75 3.44 11.10
N TRP A 654 -0.73 2.11 11.02
CA TRP A 654 -0.15 1.40 9.90
C TRP A 654 -1.23 0.60 9.17
N ASN A 655 -1.41 0.89 7.89
CA ASN A 655 -2.49 0.31 7.09
C ASN A 655 -3.81 0.25 7.89
N THR A 656 -4.47 -0.89 8.07
CA THR A 656 -5.76 -0.98 8.80
C THR A 656 -5.59 -0.99 10.32
N ILE A 657 -4.36 -0.95 10.83
CA ILE A 657 -4.02 -1.20 12.24
C ILE A 657 -3.68 0.14 12.91
N PRO A 658 -4.61 0.72 13.68
CA PRO A 658 -4.27 1.83 14.56
C PRO A 658 -3.36 1.35 15.70
N TYR A 659 -2.40 2.18 16.11
CA TYR A 659 -1.62 1.99 17.33
C TYR A 659 -2.09 2.88 18.47
N ALA A 660 -2.68 4.02 18.13
CA ALA A 660 -3.30 4.98 19.02
C ALA A 660 -4.48 5.67 18.32
N MET A 661 -5.26 6.41 19.10
CA MET A 661 -6.38 7.21 18.60
C MET A 661 -5.93 8.59 18.08
N ASP A 662 -4.63 8.88 18.10
CA ASP A 662 -4.07 10.19 17.79
C ASP A 662 -3.67 10.36 16.31
N ASP A 663 -3.82 11.59 15.83
CA ASP A 663 -3.06 12.15 14.71
C ASP A 663 -2.39 13.45 15.14
N ARG A 664 -1.21 13.28 15.72
CA ARG A 664 -0.42 14.38 16.29
C ARG A 664 0.02 15.42 15.25
N TYR A 665 0.11 15.07 13.96
CA TYR A 665 0.47 16.02 12.91
C TYR A 665 -0.71 16.84 12.44
N ARG A 666 -1.91 16.25 12.38
CA ARG A 666 -3.14 16.99 12.05
C ARG A 666 -3.75 17.68 13.26
N GLY A 667 -3.26 17.36 14.46
CA GLY A 667 -3.70 17.95 15.72
C GLY A 667 -4.98 17.33 16.27
N ILE A 668 -5.29 16.11 15.86
CA ILE A 668 -6.42 15.33 16.36
C ILE A 668 -5.90 14.41 17.47
N HIS A 669 -6.57 14.42 18.63
CA HIS A 669 -6.21 13.58 19.77
C HIS A 669 -7.42 12.79 20.24
N ASP A 670 -7.18 11.56 20.68
CA ASP A 670 -8.16 10.65 21.30
C ASP A 670 -9.43 10.40 20.46
N ALA A 671 -9.38 10.55 19.13
CA ALA A 671 -10.54 10.32 18.28
C ALA A 671 -10.17 9.94 16.84
N ARG A 672 -10.96 9.02 16.26
CA ARG A 672 -10.80 8.60 14.85
C ARG A 672 -12.06 8.77 14.01
N ARG A 673 -13.26 8.80 14.59
CA ARG A 673 -14.50 9.09 13.85
C ARG A 673 -14.66 10.59 13.62
N ILE A 674 -13.82 11.14 12.74
CA ILE A 674 -13.79 12.56 12.42
C ILE A 674 -13.86 12.80 10.90
N VAL A 675 -14.41 13.94 10.49
CA VAL A 675 -14.37 14.42 9.12
C VAL A 675 -13.80 15.85 9.08
N MET A 676 -12.65 15.98 8.42
CA MET A 676 -11.94 17.25 8.25
C MET A 676 -12.49 18.00 7.04
N VAL A 677 -12.94 19.23 7.24
CA VAL A 677 -13.58 20.05 6.21
C VAL A 677 -13.07 21.49 6.29
N ASN A 678 -12.96 22.18 5.15
CA ASN A 678 -12.61 23.59 5.13
C ASN A 678 -13.63 24.43 5.93
N PRO A 679 -13.20 25.34 6.84
CA PRO A 679 -14.12 26.17 7.61
C PRO A 679 -15.09 27.01 6.75
N ALA A 680 -14.67 27.43 5.55
CA ALA A 680 -15.54 28.15 4.63
C ALA A 680 -16.63 27.26 4.05
N ASP A 681 -16.32 25.99 3.75
CA ASP A 681 -17.32 25.05 3.26
C ASP A 681 -18.29 24.64 4.38
N LEU A 682 -17.83 24.54 5.64
CA LEU A 682 -18.71 24.35 6.80
C LEU A 682 -19.70 25.50 6.97
N ALA A 683 -19.23 26.75 6.82
CA ALA A 683 -20.09 27.92 6.85
C ALA A 683 -21.13 27.90 5.72
N ASP A 684 -20.71 27.54 4.50
CA ASP A 684 -21.61 27.43 3.34
C ASP A 684 -22.65 26.29 3.50
N LEU A 685 -22.29 25.22 4.20
CA LEU A 685 -23.18 24.10 4.54
C LEU A 685 -24.05 24.35 5.78
N GLY A 686 -23.80 25.41 6.55
CA GLY A 686 -24.50 25.68 7.81
C GLY A 686 -24.20 24.65 8.91
N ILE A 687 -23.01 24.05 8.90
CA ILE A 687 -22.57 23.03 9.87
C ILE A 687 -21.57 23.66 10.84
N GLU A 688 -21.85 23.54 12.14
CA GLU A 688 -20.95 24.03 13.18
C GLU A 688 -19.75 23.10 13.36
N ASP A 689 -18.57 23.68 13.62
CA ASP A 689 -17.36 22.91 13.92
C ASP A 689 -17.59 22.02 15.16
N GLN A 690 -17.03 20.81 15.16
CA GLN A 690 -17.16 19.79 16.23
C GLN A 690 -18.56 19.20 16.46
N SER A 691 -19.57 19.62 15.69
CA SER A 691 -20.88 18.97 15.68
C SER A 691 -20.82 17.53 15.16
N LEU A 692 -21.81 16.71 15.56
CA LEU A 692 -21.96 15.36 15.03
C LEU A 692 -22.70 15.37 13.70
N VAL A 693 -22.18 14.58 12.76
CA VAL A 693 -22.79 14.33 11.47
C VAL A 693 -22.76 12.85 11.13
N ASP A 694 -23.70 12.44 10.29
CA ASP A 694 -23.53 11.25 9.49
C ASP A 694 -22.95 11.66 8.12
N ILE A 695 -22.00 10.87 7.63
CA ILE A 695 -21.46 11.04 6.29
C ILE A 695 -22.24 10.09 5.38
N VAL A 696 -22.82 10.63 4.32
CA VAL A 696 -23.64 9.85 3.39
C VAL A 696 -23.00 9.90 2.01
N SER A 697 -22.66 8.75 1.44
CA SER A 697 -22.13 8.70 0.07
C SER A 697 -23.24 8.67 -0.97
N ILE A 698 -22.96 9.33 -2.10
CA ILE A 698 -23.85 9.39 -3.24
C ILE A 698 -23.29 8.49 -4.34
N TRP A 699 -24.11 7.51 -4.75
CA TRP A 699 -23.76 6.59 -5.81
C TRP A 699 -24.92 6.34 -6.76
N THR A 700 -24.61 5.81 -7.94
CA THR A 700 -25.54 5.65 -9.06
C THR A 700 -26.45 4.43 -8.93
N ASP A 701 -26.16 3.50 -8.01
CA ASP A 701 -26.97 2.29 -7.77
C ASP A 701 -28.23 2.53 -6.92
N GLY A 702 -28.47 3.78 -6.48
CA GLY A 702 -29.60 4.14 -5.64
C GLY A 702 -29.49 3.67 -4.19
N THR A 703 -28.38 3.03 -3.79
CA THR A 703 -28.13 2.58 -2.42
C THR A 703 -27.45 3.70 -1.63
N GLU A 704 -28.09 4.10 -0.54
CA GLU A 704 -27.48 5.04 0.41
C GLU A 704 -26.50 4.27 1.32
N ARG A 705 -25.23 4.72 1.36
CA ARG A 705 -24.23 4.18 2.29
C ARG A 705 -23.88 5.26 3.30
N ARG A 706 -23.85 4.88 4.57
CA ARG A 706 -23.76 5.82 5.70
C ARG A 706 -22.63 5.42 6.64
N ALA A 707 -21.82 6.41 7.02
CA ALA A 707 -20.87 6.31 8.12
C ALA A 707 -21.35 7.22 9.24
N GLU A 708 -21.79 6.60 10.32
CA GLU A 708 -22.58 7.25 11.37
C GLU A 708 -21.76 7.92 12.47
N GLY A 709 -22.24 9.04 13.01
CA GLY A 709 -21.72 9.61 14.26
C GLY A 709 -20.26 10.05 14.18
N PHE A 710 -19.92 10.82 13.15
CA PHE A 710 -18.60 11.44 12.98
C PHE A 710 -18.61 12.87 13.53
N ARG A 711 -17.52 13.30 14.17
CA ARG A 711 -17.34 14.71 14.54
C ARG A 711 -16.72 15.49 13.39
N VAL A 712 -17.32 16.62 13.04
CA VAL A 712 -16.75 17.55 12.07
C VAL A 712 -15.55 18.28 12.67
N VAL A 713 -14.48 18.46 11.90
CA VAL A 713 -13.31 19.25 12.31
C VAL A 713 -12.96 20.26 11.23
N GLY A 714 -12.99 21.54 11.58
CA GLY A 714 -12.49 22.63 10.77
C GLY A 714 -11.00 22.44 10.48
N TYR A 715 -10.65 22.21 9.21
CA TYR A 715 -9.29 21.90 8.78
C TYR A 715 -8.95 22.64 7.49
N PRO A 716 -7.72 23.15 7.29
CA PRO A 716 -7.35 23.94 6.11
C PRO A 716 -7.17 23.10 4.82
N ALA A 717 -8.06 22.14 4.56
CA ALA A 717 -8.14 21.34 3.33
C ALA A 717 -8.53 22.20 2.12
N ALA A 718 -8.36 21.66 0.91
CA ALA A 718 -8.86 22.26 -0.33
C ALA A 718 -10.38 22.47 -0.24
N ARG A 719 -10.89 23.57 -0.82
CA ARG A 719 -12.33 23.85 -0.82
C ARG A 719 -13.09 22.80 -1.64
N GLY A 720 -14.33 22.49 -1.24
CA GLY A 720 -15.16 21.45 -1.83
C GLY A 720 -14.71 20.02 -1.53
N SER A 721 -13.83 19.84 -0.53
CA SER A 721 -13.29 18.54 -0.16
C SER A 721 -13.47 18.23 1.33
N ALA A 722 -13.53 16.93 1.63
CA ALA A 722 -13.54 16.38 2.96
C ALA A 722 -12.44 15.31 3.08
N ALA A 723 -11.94 15.10 4.29
CA ALA A 723 -10.99 14.02 4.56
C ALA A 723 -11.33 13.30 5.86
N SER A 724 -11.19 11.98 5.89
CA SER A 724 -11.45 11.17 7.09
C SER A 724 -10.46 10.01 7.19
N TYR A 725 -10.38 9.38 8.36
CA TYR A 725 -9.53 8.21 8.51
C TYR A 725 -10.15 6.97 7.84
N TYR A 726 -9.26 6.17 7.28
CA TYR A 726 -9.52 4.80 6.88
C TYR A 726 -9.11 3.89 8.06
N PRO A 727 -9.78 2.75 8.31
CA PRO A 727 -10.88 2.16 7.54
C PRO A 727 -12.28 2.62 7.92
N GLU A 728 -12.43 3.59 8.83
CA GLU A 728 -13.72 4.02 9.41
C GLU A 728 -14.75 4.47 8.35
N THR A 729 -14.28 4.88 7.17
CA THR A 729 -15.11 5.37 6.05
C THR A 729 -15.19 4.41 4.87
N ASN A 730 -14.64 3.19 4.95
CA ASN A 730 -14.65 2.25 3.82
C ASN A 730 -16.06 1.83 3.39
N VAL A 731 -17.03 1.81 4.32
CA VAL A 731 -18.46 1.61 4.02
C VAL A 731 -19.01 2.63 3.01
N LEU A 732 -18.43 3.83 2.95
CA LEU A 732 -18.88 4.89 2.04
C LEU A 732 -18.40 4.67 0.60
N VAL A 733 -17.38 3.86 0.38
CA VAL A 733 -16.79 3.61 -0.94
C VAL A 733 -17.59 2.48 -1.58
N PRO A 734 -18.45 2.74 -2.58
CA PRO A 734 -19.21 1.67 -3.22
C PRO A 734 -18.29 0.64 -3.85
N LEU A 735 -18.64 -0.65 -3.77
CA LEU A 735 -17.79 -1.73 -4.32
C LEU A 735 -17.53 -1.55 -5.83
N ASP A 736 -18.49 -0.99 -6.55
CA ASP A 736 -18.40 -0.74 -7.99
C ASP A 736 -17.78 0.63 -8.34
N SER A 737 -17.38 1.42 -7.34
CA SER A 737 -16.67 2.68 -7.54
C SER A 737 -15.18 2.40 -7.68
N VAL A 738 -14.75 2.14 -8.92
CA VAL A 738 -13.40 1.71 -9.27
C VAL A 738 -12.78 2.57 -10.37
N ALA A 739 -11.45 2.56 -10.45
CA ALA A 739 -10.69 3.06 -11.58
C ALA A 739 -11.04 2.26 -12.84
N GLU A 740 -11.27 2.96 -13.94
CA GLU A 740 -11.89 2.38 -15.15
C GLU A 740 -11.08 1.24 -15.78
N ILE A 741 -9.76 1.29 -15.65
CA ILE A 741 -8.83 0.35 -16.32
C ILE A 741 -8.27 -0.67 -15.33
N SER A 742 -7.87 -0.23 -14.14
CA SER A 742 -7.19 -1.07 -13.14
C SER A 742 -8.13 -1.76 -12.15
N ASN A 743 -9.42 -1.39 -12.13
CA ASN A 743 -10.40 -1.86 -11.14
C ASN A 743 -10.04 -1.53 -9.67
N THR A 744 -9.12 -0.58 -9.43
CA THR A 744 -8.76 -0.10 -8.09
C THR A 744 -9.90 0.72 -7.46
N PRO A 745 -10.32 0.47 -6.20
CA PRO A 745 -11.33 1.27 -5.53
C PRO A 745 -10.99 2.77 -5.45
N THR A 746 -11.99 3.63 -5.62
CA THR A 746 -11.80 5.09 -5.68
C THR A 746 -11.82 5.78 -4.31
N SER A 747 -11.10 5.25 -3.33
CA SER A 747 -11.16 5.71 -1.92
C SER A 747 -10.74 7.17 -1.68
N LYS A 748 -10.20 7.87 -2.69
CA LYS A 748 -9.82 9.29 -2.62
C LYS A 748 -10.80 10.24 -3.29
N GLY A 749 -11.87 9.71 -3.88
CA GLY A 749 -12.81 10.48 -4.70
C GLY A 749 -14.24 10.02 -4.55
N VAL A 750 -14.78 10.03 -3.33
CA VAL A 750 -16.18 9.67 -3.05
C VAL A 750 -17.00 10.95 -2.88
N ILE A 751 -18.10 11.10 -3.61
CA ILE A 751 -19.01 12.23 -3.41
C ILE A 751 -19.85 11.96 -2.17
N VAL A 752 -19.83 12.91 -1.23
CA VAL A 752 -20.57 12.79 0.04
C VAL A 752 -21.35 14.06 0.34
N ARG A 753 -22.38 13.90 1.16
CA ARG A 753 -23.07 14.98 1.88
C ARG A 753 -22.98 14.71 3.37
N LEU A 754 -23.01 15.78 4.15
CA LEU A 754 -23.00 15.71 5.61
C LEU A 754 -24.40 15.98 6.14
N GLU A 755 -24.93 15.07 6.96
CA GLU A 755 -26.21 15.25 7.64
C GLU A 755 -25.99 15.51 9.14
N PRO A 756 -26.46 16.64 9.68
CA PRO A 756 -26.41 16.88 11.12
C PRO A 756 -27.12 15.78 11.91
N ARG A 757 -26.47 15.31 12.98
CA ARG A 757 -27.01 14.32 13.92
C ARG A 757 -27.20 14.98 15.28
N ALA A 758 -28.35 14.75 15.91
CA ALA A 758 -28.56 15.15 17.29
C ALA A 758 -27.63 14.34 18.22
N GLU A 759 -26.99 14.99 19.20
CA GLU A 759 -26.23 14.27 20.21
C GLU A 759 -27.18 13.32 20.98
N PRO A 760 -26.79 12.05 21.19
CA PRO A 760 -27.62 11.04 21.88
C PRO A 760 -28.06 11.41 23.29
#